data_AF-A0A2S7PRA6-F1
#
_entry.id   AF-A0A2S7PRA6-F1
#
_cell.length_a   1.000
_cell.length_b   1.000
_cell.length_c   1.000
_cell.angle_alpha   90.00
_cell.angle_beta   90.00
_cell.angle_gamma   90.00
#
_symmetry.space_group_name_H-M   'P 1'
#
loop_
_entity.id
_entity.type
_entity.pdbx_description
1 polymer ?
#
loop_
_entity_poly.entity_id
_entity_poly.type
_entity_poly.pdbx_seq_one_letter_code
_entity_poly.pdbx_strand_id
1 'polypeptide(L)'
;MSDPNNPNIKSRTTPQWALYQRDMFWRDNEGELPPFSTEPGDLEDLAKETLSKGGWYYASSNAGQSYTHLANRQAFYRHRIVPRMLVDTNKRDTKTEIFGHKVSAPIGFAPIGINKIYNPQGEIPVAKVAKELNLPYCLSTAGSTSIEEVGEANGAGPRFFQLYSPHDDELTLSLLQRAHDSGFTACLWTLDTWQLAWRHYDTANSNYAPYHGLQYADLGASDPVFQKRLKEAGIDPKKESNKAGAMWIDNVWHGRAYSWEKLPWMMEQWKRISGGKPFCLKGIQHVADAKKAVEMGVDGIVVSNHAGRQVDGACASLDALEKIVDAVGDKTYIMFDSGIRGASDVFKALALGAKFVFVGRLWVWGLSIKGELGVRHVMKALLADFDILMNVSGYQSVDQINRDSIQSLPNSANMISLSDLWIVVENTVYDLTDFASEHPGGASSSSISHRQFNLQLTWKLVILKYAGRDATQAYAEVHASSLITSTLPASKVVGTLDLSSITDEWIKPPPEVSSTNAPDSKPPLDTLISTHDFVAAAEIILTPKTWAFYSSAATDLITKGRNTSAYAEIGLRPRILRNVKDVNTQTTMLGQQLDVPFFCSPAAMAKLVHPRGEQELARGLKSVGSAMCVSTNASFPIAEIFESISQSPSHASTGRDLPIFFQLYVDKEREKSARLLKHVETLGVKAIFVTVDAPVPGKREADERVKADETMSTPMSGAKAKNDKKGGALGRIMGGYIDATLSWSDIAWLRRCTKLPILLKGVQTSLDAKIAVEHGIDGILVSNHGGRSLDTSPPSILVLLELQKNAPEVFDKMEVLIDGGIMRGTDIFKALCLGAKAVGIGRGFLFALGWGHEGVEKYAEILKDELETTMRMMGVTDLSQVHPGMLNTKAVDHLIPDAGEDHPYAKWRPKARI
;
A
#
# COMPACT_ATOMS: atom_id res chain seq x y z
N MET A 1 27.41 -2.63 -16.93
CA MET A 1 28.19 -2.58 -15.67
C MET A 1 29.17 -1.43 -15.72
N SER A 2 29.72 -1.01 -14.57
CA SER A 2 30.68 0.09 -14.48
C SER A 2 32.04 -0.26 -15.11
N ASP A 3 32.49 0.59 -16.02
CA ASP A 3 33.81 0.49 -16.67
C ASP A 3 34.93 0.81 -15.65
N PRO A 4 35.90 -0.10 -15.40
CA PRO A 4 37.07 0.18 -14.54
C PRO A 4 38.06 1.14 -15.18
N ASN A 5 38.07 1.21 -16.51
CA ASN A 5 39.05 1.95 -17.30
C ASN A 5 38.52 3.32 -17.73
N ASN A 6 37.36 3.75 -17.20
CA ASN A 6 36.74 5.02 -17.57
C ASN A 6 37.74 6.15 -17.29
N PRO A 7 38.20 6.91 -18.32
CA PRO A 7 39.24 7.92 -18.13
C PRO A 7 38.80 9.04 -17.18
N ASN A 8 37.50 9.21 -16.99
CA ASN A 8 36.91 10.20 -16.08
C ASN A 8 36.90 9.74 -14.60
N ILE A 9 37.28 8.49 -14.27
CA ILE A 9 37.42 8.04 -12.88
C ILE A 9 38.40 8.96 -12.10
N LYS A 10 39.40 9.51 -12.80
CA LYS A 10 40.38 10.48 -12.27
C LYS A 10 39.78 11.82 -11.84
N SER A 11 38.55 12.13 -12.24
CA SER A 11 37.83 13.34 -11.81
C SER A 11 37.02 13.16 -10.52
N ARG A 12 36.89 11.91 -10.03
CA ARG A 12 36.22 11.62 -8.77
C ARG A 12 37.16 11.85 -7.59
N THR A 13 36.62 12.38 -6.50
CA THR A 13 37.30 12.47 -5.20
C THR A 13 36.80 11.43 -4.19
N THR A 14 35.82 10.61 -4.58
CA THR A 14 35.39 9.39 -3.88
C THR A 14 35.61 8.15 -4.74
N PRO A 15 35.72 6.96 -4.15
CA PRO A 15 35.69 5.70 -4.88
C PRO A 15 34.51 5.64 -5.85
N GLN A 16 34.69 4.96 -6.98
CA GLN A 16 33.58 4.61 -7.87
C GLN A 16 32.83 3.41 -7.26
N TRP A 17 31.93 3.69 -6.32
CA TRP A 17 31.24 2.66 -5.54
C TRP A 17 30.51 1.64 -6.42
N ALA A 18 30.00 2.07 -7.59
CA ALA A 18 29.40 1.20 -8.59
C ALA A 18 30.33 0.11 -9.18
N LEU A 19 31.64 0.11 -8.88
CA LEU A 19 32.54 -1.00 -9.18
C LEU A 19 32.24 -2.23 -8.31
N TYR A 20 31.77 -2.05 -7.07
CA TYR A 20 31.50 -3.14 -6.13
C TYR A 20 30.46 -4.14 -6.67
N GLN A 21 29.42 -3.65 -7.37
CA GLN A 21 28.47 -4.50 -8.07
C GLN A 21 29.14 -5.32 -9.18
N ARG A 22 30.04 -4.72 -9.98
CA ARG A 22 30.75 -5.45 -11.03
C ARG A 22 31.68 -6.50 -10.44
N ASP A 23 32.41 -6.17 -9.39
CA ASP A 23 33.35 -7.09 -8.75
C ASP A 23 32.60 -8.31 -8.19
N MET A 24 31.36 -8.15 -7.71
CA MET A 24 30.47 -9.26 -7.37
C MET A 24 30.07 -10.12 -8.57
N PHE A 25 29.66 -9.51 -9.69
CA PHE A 25 29.37 -10.26 -10.93
C PHE A 25 30.61 -10.94 -11.53
N TRP A 26 31.82 -10.44 -11.24
CA TRP A 26 33.05 -11.00 -11.80
C TRP A 26 33.55 -12.20 -11.01
N ARG A 27 33.48 -12.15 -9.67
CA ARG A 27 33.89 -13.23 -8.77
C ARG A 27 33.10 -14.53 -8.93
N ASP A 28 31.87 -14.46 -9.45
CA ASP A 28 31.10 -15.65 -9.84
C ASP A 28 31.82 -16.50 -10.92
N ASN A 29 32.54 -15.87 -11.87
CA ASN A 29 33.37 -16.58 -12.85
C ASN A 29 34.58 -17.29 -12.22
N GLU A 30 34.94 -16.92 -10.99
CA GLU A 30 36.01 -17.50 -10.17
C GLU A 30 35.45 -18.49 -9.13
N GLY A 31 34.13 -18.74 -9.13
CA GLY A 31 33.42 -19.61 -8.18
C GLY A 31 33.15 -18.97 -6.82
N GLU A 32 33.33 -17.66 -6.67
CA GLU A 32 33.20 -16.92 -5.41
C GLU A 32 31.92 -16.07 -5.36
N LEU A 33 30.96 -16.47 -4.53
CA LEU A 33 29.71 -15.75 -4.31
C LEU A 33 29.83 -14.63 -3.23
N PRO A 34 28.94 -13.62 -3.25
CA PRO A 34 28.87 -12.62 -2.18
C PRO A 34 28.50 -13.25 -0.82
N PRO A 35 28.86 -12.62 0.32
CA PRO A 35 28.68 -13.23 1.65
C PRO A 35 27.23 -13.54 2.05
N PHE A 36 26.28 -12.76 1.54
CA PHE A 36 24.82 -12.90 1.66
C PHE A 36 24.12 -11.89 0.73
N SER A 37 22.79 -11.94 0.61
CA SER A 37 22.02 -10.93 -0.13
C SER A 37 21.97 -9.59 0.61
N THR A 38 21.93 -8.47 -0.12
CA THR A 38 21.72 -7.13 0.47
C THR A 38 20.34 -6.56 0.17
N GLU A 39 19.42 -7.39 -0.31
CA GLU A 39 17.98 -7.08 -0.31
C GLU A 39 17.52 -6.88 1.15
N PRO A 40 16.79 -5.80 1.49
CA PRO A 40 16.54 -5.48 2.89
C PRO A 40 15.64 -6.44 3.68
N GLY A 41 14.79 -7.23 2.99
CA GLY A 41 14.04 -8.35 3.55
C GLY A 41 14.95 -9.54 3.82
N ASP A 42 15.72 -9.99 2.82
CA ASP A 42 16.71 -11.08 2.99
C ASP A 42 17.68 -10.80 4.16
N LEU A 43 18.08 -9.52 4.34
CA LEU A 43 18.89 -9.09 5.47
C LEU A 43 18.16 -9.16 6.82
N GLU A 44 16.87 -8.84 6.86
CA GLU A 44 16.04 -8.87 8.07
C GLU A 44 15.76 -10.32 8.51
N ASP A 45 15.49 -11.21 7.55
CA ASP A 45 15.28 -12.65 7.76
C ASP A 45 16.58 -13.36 8.19
N LEU A 46 17.70 -13.16 7.48
CA LEU A 46 19.00 -13.75 7.86
C LEU A 46 19.53 -13.17 9.20
N ALA A 47 19.20 -11.93 9.53
CA ALA A 47 19.49 -11.37 10.85
C ALA A 47 18.64 -12.01 11.95
N LYS A 48 17.36 -12.30 11.68
CA LYS A 48 16.47 -13.04 12.59
C LYS A 48 16.98 -14.45 12.87
N GLU A 49 17.49 -15.16 11.87
CA GLU A 49 18.12 -16.48 12.03
C GLU A 49 19.41 -16.41 12.87
N THR A 50 20.22 -15.35 12.69
CA THR A 50 21.55 -15.26 13.35
C THR A 50 21.49 -14.68 14.77
N LEU A 51 20.47 -13.88 15.09
CA LEU A 51 20.35 -13.21 16.39
C LEU A 51 19.83 -14.14 17.48
N SER A 52 20.28 -13.90 18.72
CA SER A 52 19.56 -14.41 19.89
C SER A 52 18.13 -13.87 19.92
N LYS A 53 17.18 -14.61 20.49
CA LYS A 53 15.76 -14.19 20.60
C LYS A 53 15.61 -12.76 21.15
N GLY A 54 16.42 -12.41 22.15
CA GLY A 54 16.44 -11.06 22.73
C GLY A 54 17.09 -10.01 21.83
N GLY A 55 18.18 -10.35 21.13
CA GLY A 55 18.79 -9.49 20.12
C GLY A 55 17.83 -9.19 18.95
N TRP A 56 17.10 -10.20 18.47
CA TRP A 56 16.07 -10.07 17.46
C TRP A 56 14.97 -9.11 17.91
N TYR A 57 14.28 -9.41 19.02
CA TYR A 57 13.18 -8.57 19.49
C TYR A 57 13.64 -7.14 19.79
N TYR A 58 14.83 -6.94 20.35
CA TYR A 58 15.33 -5.60 20.63
C TYR A 58 15.58 -4.82 19.32
N ALA A 59 16.00 -5.46 18.22
CA ALA A 59 16.15 -4.82 16.92
C ALA A 59 14.82 -4.61 16.17
N SER A 60 13.96 -5.63 16.11
CA SER A 60 12.75 -5.67 15.28
C SER A 60 11.53 -5.00 15.90
N SER A 61 11.41 -5.01 17.24
CA SER A 61 10.27 -4.41 17.94
C SER A 61 10.08 -2.93 17.62
N ASN A 62 8.82 -2.52 17.54
CA ASN A 62 8.41 -1.11 17.41
C ASN A 62 7.38 -0.80 18.50
N ALA A 63 7.00 0.48 18.65
CA ALA A 63 5.93 0.84 19.57
C ALA A 63 4.59 0.30 19.08
N GLY A 64 3.72 -0.11 20.01
CA GLY A 64 2.35 -0.49 19.74
C GLY A 64 2.21 -1.56 18.65
N GLN A 65 1.32 -1.30 17.69
CA GLN A 65 1.01 -2.19 16.56
C GLN A 65 1.96 -1.99 15.38
N SER A 66 3.05 -1.25 15.55
CA SER A 66 4.02 -0.92 14.49
C SER A 66 3.46 -0.09 13.33
N TYR A 67 2.31 0.57 13.47
CA TYR A 67 1.72 1.37 12.39
C TYR A 67 2.60 2.54 11.95
N THR A 68 3.32 3.17 12.88
CA THR A 68 4.26 4.27 12.60
C THR A 68 5.51 3.77 11.89
N HIS A 69 5.99 2.58 12.26
CA HIS A 69 7.08 1.93 11.55
C HIS A 69 6.71 1.70 10.08
N LEU A 70 5.48 1.25 9.85
CA LEU A 70 4.93 1.04 8.52
C LEU A 70 4.70 2.35 7.76
N ALA A 71 4.13 3.37 8.40
CA ALA A 71 3.91 4.70 7.82
C ALA A 71 5.22 5.33 7.33
N ASN A 72 6.30 5.19 8.12
CA ASN A 72 7.65 5.59 7.70
C ASN A 72 8.09 4.93 6.39
N ARG A 73 7.72 3.66 6.15
CA ARG A 73 8.02 2.98 4.88
C ARG A 73 7.11 3.45 3.74
N GLN A 74 5.81 3.54 4.01
CA GLN A 74 4.80 3.93 3.01
C GLN A 74 5.07 5.32 2.41
N ALA A 75 5.53 6.28 3.23
CA ALA A 75 5.83 7.63 2.78
C ALA A 75 6.87 7.67 1.64
N PHE A 76 7.83 6.74 1.58
CA PHE A 76 8.79 6.68 0.46
C PHE A 76 8.16 6.27 -0.87
N TYR A 77 6.97 5.66 -0.89
CA TYR A 77 6.31 5.22 -2.12
C TYR A 77 5.55 6.34 -2.84
N ARG A 78 5.17 7.42 -2.14
CA ARG A 78 4.51 8.58 -2.77
C ARG A 78 5.49 9.44 -3.59
N HIS A 79 6.78 9.38 -3.30
CA HIS A 79 7.83 10.09 -4.03
C HIS A 79 8.49 9.21 -5.09
N ARG A 80 8.47 9.66 -6.35
CA ARG A 80 9.03 8.96 -7.50
C ARG A 80 10.19 9.77 -8.07
N ILE A 81 11.35 9.15 -8.22
CA ILE A 81 12.53 9.82 -8.81
C ILE A 81 12.26 10.11 -10.29
N VAL A 82 12.65 11.29 -10.77
CA VAL A 82 12.56 11.72 -12.17
C VAL A 82 13.94 11.58 -12.82
N PRO A 83 14.15 10.57 -13.70
CA PRO A 83 15.42 10.38 -14.39
C PRO A 83 15.66 11.44 -15.48
N ARG A 84 16.89 11.96 -15.53
CA ARG A 84 17.36 12.92 -16.55
C ARG A 84 18.19 12.20 -17.61
N MET A 85 17.63 12.07 -18.81
CA MET A 85 18.30 11.40 -19.93
C MET A 85 19.32 12.30 -20.63
N LEU A 86 20.33 11.69 -21.27
CA LEU A 86 21.40 12.36 -22.02
C LEU A 86 22.27 13.34 -21.21
N VAL A 87 22.30 13.20 -19.88
CA VAL A 87 23.27 13.88 -19.01
C VAL A 87 24.58 13.08 -18.99
N ASP A 88 25.72 13.74 -19.20
CA ASP A 88 27.05 13.12 -19.09
C ASP A 88 27.40 12.85 -17.61
N THR A 89 27.04 11.66 -17.12
CA THR A 89 27.33 11.25 -15.75
C THR A 89 28.74 10.69 -15.53
N ASN A 90 29.65 10.76 -16.51
CA ASN A 90 31.01 10.21 -16.38
C ASN A 90 31.87 10.89 -15.30
N LYS A 91 31.59 12.15 -14.97
CA LYS A 91 32.30 12.94 -13.94
C LYS A 91 31.58 12.93 -12.58
N ARG A 92 30.66 12.01 -12.36
CA ARG A 92 29.84 11.96 -11.14
C ARG A 92 30.69 11.70 -9.89
N ASP A 93 30.37 12.37 -8.80
CA ASP A 93 30.92 12.13 -7.46
C ASP A 93 29.79 12.11 -6.41
N THR A 94 29.82 11.16 -5.46
CA THR A 94 28.83 11.05 -4.37
C THR A 94 29.19 11.88 -3.13
N LYS A 95 30.36 12.53 -3.12
CA LYS A 95 30.86 13.33 -2.00
C LYS A 95 29.87 14.38 -1.50
N THR A 96 29.91 14.62 -0.19
CA THR A 96 29.32 15.79 0.43
C THR A 96 30.17 16.26 1.64
N GLU A 97 29.70 17.26 2.37
CA GLU A 97 30.29 17.74 3.60
C GLU A 97 29.25 17.80 4.73
N ILE A 98 29.63 17.39 5.93
CA ILE A 98 28.80 17.54 7.15
C ILE A 98 29.68 18.03 8.30
N PHE A 99 29.33 19.19 8.87
CA PHE A 99 30.04 19.79 10.01
C PHE A 99 31.58 19.91 9.81
N GLY A 100 32.01 20.28 8.60
CA GLY A 100 33.43 20.39 8.21
C GLY A 100 34.09 19.08 7.76
N HIS A 101 33.41 17.93 7.88
CA HIS A 101 33.92 16.63 7.43
C HIS A 101 33.52 16.36 5.99
N LYS A 102 34.52 16.19 5.11
CA LYS A 102 34.33 15.76 3.72
C LYS A 102 34.16 14.25 3.68
N VAL A 103 32.95 13.80 3.38
CA VAL A 103 32.52 12.40 3.50
C VAL A 103 32.15 11.78 2.16
N SER A 104 32.24 10.46 2.06
CA SER A 104 32.09 9.73 0.79
C SER A 104 30.68 9.78 0.18
N ALA A 105 29.66 9.99 1.02
CA ALA A 105 28.26 10.06 0.64
C ALA A 105 27.46 10.83 1.70
N PRO A 106 26.25 11.33 1.39
CA PRO A 106 25.31 11.93 2.34
C PRO A 106 24.64 10.88 3.26
N ILE A 107 25.41 9.89 3.70
CA ILE A 107 24.98 8.67 4.40
C ILE A 107 25.85 8.49 5.64
N GLY A 108 25.23 8.24 6.80
CA GLY A 108 25.94 7.91 8.03
C GLY A 108 25.25 6.81 8.83
N PHE A 109 25.91 6.34 9.89
CA PHE A 109 25.38 5.33 10.80
C PHE A 109 24.55 6.02 11.89
N ALA A 110 23.24 5.71 11.94
CA ALA A 110 22.35 6.20 13.00
C ALA A 110 22.80 5.69 14.38
N PRO A 111 22.54 6.44 15.46
CA PRO A 111 22.79 5.97 16.81
C PRO A 111 21.84 4.84 17.16
N ILE A 112 22.41 3.65 17.40
CA ILE A 112 21.75 2.49 17.98
C ILE A 112 22.65 2.04 19.14
N GLY A 113 22.04 1.80 20.29
CA GLY A 113 22.73 1.36 21.50
C GLY A 113 22.67 -0.15 21.69
N ILE A 114 23.51 -0.65 22.61
CA ILE A 114 23.60 -2.04 23.04
C ILE A 114 24.05 -2.99 21.91
N ASN A 115 25.01 -2.61 21.08
CA ASN A 115 25.40 -3.44 19.94
C ASN A 115 25.94 -4.83 20.32
N LYS A 116 26.41 -5.04 21.57
CA LYS A 116 26.77 -6.37 22.10
C LYS A 116 25.62 -7.38 22.12
N ILE A 117 24.37 -6.92 22.08
CA ILE A 117 23.19 -7.81 21.93
C ILE A 117 23.07 -8.38 20.50
N TYR A 118 23.73 -7.74 19.53
CA TYR A 118 23.76 -8.16 18.12
C TYR A 118 25.03 -8.91 17.75
N ASN A 119 26.18 -8.50 18.29
CA ASN A 119 27.47 -9.13 18.07
C ASN A 119 28.40 -8.87 19.27
N PRO A 120 29.13 -9.88 19.82
CA PRO A 120 29.98 -9.68 21.00
C PRO A 120 31.05 -8.58 20.89
N GLN A 121 31.43 -8.18 19.67
CA GLN A 121 32.37 -7.07 19.44
C GLN A 121 31.74 -5.66 19.57
N GLY A 122 30.41 -5.58 19.74
CA GLY A 122 29.69 -4.35 20.03
C GLY A 122 29.83 -3.29 18.95
N GLU A 123 30.18 -2.07 19.38
CA GLU A 123 30.30 -0.89 18.55
C GLU A 123 31.61 -0.83 17.72
N ILE A 124 32.65 -1.59 18.12
CA ILE A 124 34.00 -1.56 17.51
C ILE A 124 34.02 -1.87 16.00
N PRO A 125 33.33 -2.90 15.48
CA PRO A 125 33.32 -3.18 14.04
C PRO A 125 32.69 -2.06 13.23
N VAL A 126 31.61 -1.47 13.76
CA VAL A 126 30.88 -0.38 13.11
C VAL A 126 31.74 0.87 13.03
N ALA A 127 32.43 1.20 14.12
CA ALA A 127 33.40 2.29 14.19
C ALA A 127 34.53 2.14 13.17
N LYS A 128 35.12 0.94 13.02
CA LYS A 128 36.15 0.65 12.01
C LYS A 128 35.65 0.79 10.58
N VAL A 129 34.47 0.24 10.27
CA VAL A 129 33.89 0.30 8.91
C VAL A 129 33.49 1.73 8.55
N ALA A 130 32.96 2.51 9.50
CA ALA A 130 32.65 3.91 9.27
C ALA A 130 33.90 4.74 8.89
N LYS A 131 35.04 4.46 9.54
CA LYS A 131 36.35 5.01 9.15
C LYS A 131 36.78 4.55 7.75
N GLU A 132 36.70 3.24 7.48
CA GLU A 132 37.08 2.65 6.17
C GLU A 132 36.31 3.29 5.01
N LEU A 133 35.01 3.52 5.18
CA LEU A 133 34.14 4.10 4.16
C LEU A 133 34.13 5.63 4.16
N ASN A 134 34.79 6.27 5.13
CA ASN A 134 34.74 7.71 5.39
C ASN A 134 33.28 8.23 5.46
N LEU A 135 32.50 7.61 6.34
CA LEU A 135 31.11 7.97 6.67
C LEU A 135 31.00 8.24 8.19
N PRO A 136 30.16 9.18 8.66
CA PRO A 136 30.03 9.47 10.07
C PRO A 136 29.44 8.31 10.88
N TYR A 137 30.12 7.92 11.96
CA TYR A 137 29.55 7.04 12.99
C TYR A 137 28.90 7.86 14.11
N CYS A 138 27.63 7.60 14.43
CA CYS A 138 26.97 8.19 15.58
C CYS A 138 26.90 7.18 16.74
N LEU A 139 27.68 7.36 17.80
CA LEU A 139 27.62 6.51 19.01
C LEU A 139 26.42 6.90 19.87
N SER A 140 25.67 5.93 20.40
CA SER A 140 24.61 6.18 21.39
C SER A 140 25.16 6.21 22.82
N THR A 141 24.58 7.04 23.69
CA THR A 141 24.81 6.96 25.14
C THR A 141 24.42 5.59 25.72
N ALA A 142 23.47 4.88 25.10
CA ALA A 142 23.15 3.49 25.45
C ALA A 142 24.13 2.46 24.84
N GLY A 143 25.37 2.86 24.54
CA GLY A 143 26.40 2.01 23.95
C GLY A 143 26.89 0.92 24.91
N SER A 144 27.18 -0.26 24.36
CA SER A 144 27.72 -1.41 25.09
C SER A 144 29.24 -1.50 25.10
N THR A 145 29.93 -0.46 24.64
CA THR A 145 31.39 -0.30 24.59
C THR A 145 31.72 1.11 25.08
N SER A 146 32.90 1.33 25.65
CA SER A 146 33.29 2.67 26.14
C SER A 146 33.38 3.71 25.01
N ILE A 147 33.25 4.98 25.36
CA ILE A 147 33.38 6.10 24.41
C ILE A 147 34.79 6.11 23.80
N GLU A 148 35.78 5.80 24.64
CA GLU A 148 37.20 5.83 24.37
C GLU A 148 37.60 4.74 23.36
N GLU A 149 37.20 3.48 23.59
CA GLU A 149 37.50 2.36 22.67
C GLU A 149 36.82 2.55 21.30
N VAL A 150 35.61 3.11 21.28
CA VAL A 150 34.92 3.48 20.02
C VAL A 150 35.66 4.61 19.30
N GLY A 151 36.16 5.60 20.04
CA GLY A 151 37.03 6.65 19.54
C GLY A 151 38.32 6.09 18.93
N GLU A 152 39.00 5.19 19.63
CA GLU A 152 40.21 4.53 19.12
C GLU A 152 39.91 3.72 17.84
N ALA A 153 38.83 2.92 17.84
CA ALA A 153 38.43 2.08 16.71
C ALA A 153 38.06 2.89 15.45
N ASN A 154 37.38 4.03 15.58
CA ASN A 154 37.09 4.93 14.47
C ASN A 154 38.32 5.76 14.05
N GLY A 155 39.38 5.82 14.88
CA GLY A 155 40.70 6.33 14.52
C GLY A 155 40.70 7.80 14.10
N ALA A 156 40.74 8.07 12.79
CA ALA A 156 40.67 9.42 12.21
C ALA A 156 39.37 9.69 11.40
N GLY A 157 38.39 8.79 11.47
CA GLY A 157 37.10 8.96 10.79
C GLY A 157 36.19 10.02 11.42
N PRO A 158 35.16 10.49 10.71
CA PRO A 158 34.13 11.35 11.28
C PRO A 158 33.27 10.58 12.29
N ARG A 159 33.05 11.17 13.48
CA ARG A 159 32.16 10.60 14.50
C ARG A 159 31.42 11.66 15.32
N PHE A 160 30.20 11.33 15.69
CA PHE A 160 29.25 12.17 16.45
C PHE A 160 28.72 11.40 17.66
N PHE A 161 28.41 12.10 18.74
CA PHE A 161 27.95 11.49 19.99
C PHE A 161 26.47 11.81 20.20
N GLN A 162 25.63 10.78 20.28
CA GLN A 162 24.22 10.92 20.60
C GLN A 162 24.03 10.87 22.12
N LEU A 163 23.58 11.99 22.69
CA LEU A 163 23.32 12.14 24.12
C LEU A 163 21.89 11.68 24.46
N TYR A 164 21.77 10.76 25.42
CA TYR A 164 20.61 10.68 26.31
C TYR A 164 21.04 11.34 27.62
N SER A 165 20.51 12.53 27.91
CA SER A 165 21.01 13.33 29.04
C SER A 165 20.48 12.80 30.36
N PRO A 166 21.33 12.32 31.29
CA PRO A 166 20.89 12.02 32.64
C PRO A 166 20.38 13.27 33.35
N HIS A 167 19.43 13.12 34.28
CA HIS A 167 19.02 14.20 35.21
C HIS A 167 20.06 14.43 36.33
N ASP A 168 21.31 14.05 36.08
CA ASP A 168 22.51 14.35 36.85
C ASP A 168 23.42 15.17 35.94
N ASP A 169 23.56 16.46 36.26
CA ASP A 169 24.37 17.39 35.47
C ASP A 169 25.87 17.07 35.55
N GLU A 170 26.36 16.49 36.65
CA GLU A 170 27.76 16.07 36.78
C GLU A 170 28.05 14.90 35.82
N LEU A 171 27.15 13.91 35.77
CA LEU A 171 27.25 12.77 34.86
C LEU A 171 27.07 13.20 33.39
N THR A 172 26.14 14.10 33.10
CA THR A 172 25.95 14.67 31.76
C THR A 172 27.24 15.34 31.25
N LEU A 173 27.89 16.15 32.09
CA LEU A 173 29.13 16.83 31.75
C LEU A 173 30.30 15.84 31.59
N SER A 174 30.38 14.78 32.39
CA SER A 174 31.36 13.70 32.23
C SER A 174 31.25 13.03 30.86
N LEU A 175 30.03 12.63 30.46
CA LEU A 175 29.79 11.98 29.16
C LEU A 175 30.14 12.91 27.98
N LEU A 176 29.79 14.19 28.06
CA LEU A 176 30.13 15.19 27.03
C LEU A 176 31.64 15.43 26.94
N GLN A 177 32.35 15.52 28.08
CA GLN A 177 33.80 15.70 28.13
C GLN A 177 34.52 14.49 27.52
N ARG A 178 34.18 13.27 27.98
CA ARG A 178 34.73 12.01 27.46
C ARG A 178 34.50 11.85 25.95
N ALA A 179 33.32 12.23 25.46
CA ALA A 179 33.03 12.27 24.02
C ALA A 179 33.96 13.25 23.29
N HIS A 180 34.12 14.47 23.80
CA HIS A 180 35.03 15.43 23.17
C HIS A 180 36.49 14.93 23.13
N ASP A 181 36.99 14.44 24.27
CA ASP A 181 38.36 13.96 24.43
C ASP A 181 38.65 12.72 23.56
N SER A 182 37.64 11.88 23.34
CA SER A 182 37.68 10.72 22.42
C SER A 182 37.49 11.10 20.94
N GLY A 183 37.56 12.39 20.60
CA GLY A 183 37.51 12.89 19.23
C GLY A 183 36.11 12.96 18.60
N PHE A 184 35.04 12.94 19.39
CA PHE A 184 33.69 13.16 18.86
C PHE A 184 33.47 14.64 18.52
N THR A 185 32.89 14.89 17.35
CA THR A 185 32.93 16.22 16.71
C THR A 185 31.58 16.94 16.59
N ALA A 186 30.49 16.31 17.00
CA ALA A 186 29.18 16.93 17.18
C ALA A 186 28.38 16.17 18.25
N CYS A 187 27.48 16.87 18.95
CA CYS A 187 26.54 16.26 19.89
C CYS A 187 25.13 16.25 19.30
N LEU A 188 24.46 15.10 19.32
CA LEU A 188 23.06 14.93 18.92
C LEU A 188 22.24 14.59 20.16
N TRP A 189 21.53 15.56 20.74
CA TRP A 189 20.66 15.30 21.89
C TRP A 189 19.32 14.71 21.42
N THR A 190 19.01 13.49 21.85
CA THR A 190 17.76 12.81 21.47
C THR A 190 16.62 13.18 22.41
N LEU A 191 15.51 13.61 21.83
CA LEU A 191 14.34 14.15 22.53
C LEU A 191 13.13 13.21 22.55
N ASP A 192 13.19 12.03 21.92
CA ASP A 192 12.02 11.16 21.69
C ASP A 192 12.01 9.85 22.51
N THR A 193 12.88 9.72 23.53
CA THR A 193 12.98 8.49 24.35
C THR A 193 13.59 8.68 25.75
N TRP A 194 13.19 9.71 26.50
CA TRP A 194 13.43 9.73 27.96
C TRP A 194 12.73 8.59 28.71
N GLN A 195 11.76 7.93 28.08
CA GLN A 195 11.09 6.71 28.52
C GLN A 195 11.05 5.74 27.33
N LEU A 196 11.09 4.43 27.57
CA LEU A 196 10.74 3.46 26.53
C LEU A 196 9.22 3.31 26.37
N ALA A 197 8.80 3.18 25.12
CA ALA A 197 7.42 2.92 24.75
C ALA A 197 6.99 1.46 25.00
N TRP A 198 5.67 1.25 24.94
CA TRP A 198 5.10 -0.09 24.95
C TRP A 198 5.46 -0.86 23.67
N ARG A 199 6.25 -1.92 23.83
CA ARG A 199 6.68 -2.82 22.74
C ARG A 199 6.28 -4.24 23.10
N HIS A 200 5.35 -4.84 22.34
CA HIS A 200 4.70 -6.08 22.75
C HIS A 200 5.68 -7.25 22.93
N TYR A 201 6.58 -7.49 21.96
CA TYR A 201 7.55 -8.59 22.06
C TYR A 201 8.59 -8.37 23.15
N ASP A 202 9.12 -7.15 23.29
CA ASP A 202 10.07 -6.85 24.36
C ASP A 202 9.43 -7.06 25.75
N THR A 203 8.20 -6.57 25.93
CA THR A 203 7.45 -6.70 27.20
C THR A 203 7.10 -8.16 27.50
N ALA A 204 6.56 -8.89 26.53
CA ALA A 204 6.13 -10.29 26.71
C ALA A 204 7.29 -11.26 26.99
N ASN A 205 8.52 -10.92 26.61
CA ASN A 205 9.70 -11.75 26.84
C ASN A 205 10.63 -11.20 27.94
N SER A 206 10.23 -10.14 28.65
CA SER A 206 11.10 -9.40 29.59
C SER A 206 12.45 -9.02 28.96
N ASN A 207 12.45 -8.70 27.66
CA ASN A 207 13.65 -8.54 26.85
C ASN A 207 14.29 -7.16 27.07
N TYR A 208 14.97 -7.01 28.20
CA TYR A 208 15.57 -5.75 28.62
C TYR A 208 17.02 -5.95 29.04
N ALA A 209 17.86 -6.31 28.06
CA ALA A 209 19.26 -6.68 28.26
C ALA A 209 20.06 -5.76 29.24
N PRO A 210 19.89 -4.42 29.26
CA PRO A 210 20.56 -3.55 30.25
C PRO A 210 20.31 -3.87 31.73
N TYR A 211 19.11 -4.37 32.08
CA TYR A 211 18.80 -4.76 33.47
C TYR A 211 19.45 -6.10 33.87
N HIS A 212 19.97 -6.88 32.90
CA HIS A 212 20.54 -8.22 33.11
C HIS A 212 22.08 -8.26 33.08
N GLY A 213 22.72 -7.11 33.33
CA GLY A 213 24.14 -7.05 33.69
C GLY A 213 24.90 -5.90 33.04
N LEU A 214 25.95 -5.47 33.74
CA LEU A 214 26.81 -4.35 33.37
C LEU A 214 27.57 -4.58 32.04
N GLN A 215 27.65 -5.83 31.53
CA GLN A 215 28.27 -6.15 30.24
C GLN A 215 27.60 -5.52 29.00
N TYR A 216 26.41 -4.94 29.18
CA TYR A 216 25.67 -4.19 28.17
C TYR A 216 25.73 -2.67 28.39
N ALA A 217 26.48 -2.23 29.39
CA ALA A 217 26.51 -0.87 29.92
C ALA A 217 27.94 -0.34 30.11
N ASP A 218 28.93 -0.89 29.41
CA ASP A 218 30.35 -0.52 29.50
C ASP A 218 30.59 1.00 29.38
N LEU A 219 29.78 1.72 28.60
CA LEU A 219 29.86 3.18 28.45
C LEU A 219 29.63 3.91 29.78
N GLY A 220 28.65 3.45 30.57
CA GLY A 220 28.41 3.92 31.93
C GLY A 220 29.40 3.34 32.92
N ALA A 221 29.75 2.06 32.80
CA ALA A 221 30.71 1.40 33.69
C ALA A 221 32.13 2.00 33.61
N SER A 222 32.49 2.61 32.48
CA SER A 222 33.74 3.35 32.29
C SER A 222 33.66 4.81 32.75
N ASP A 223 32.47 5.32 33.11
CA ASP A 223 32.30 6.72 33.52
C ASP A 223 32.73 6.97 34.98
N PRO A 224 33.63 7.94 35.24
CA PRO A 224 34.11 8.21 36.60
C PRO A 224 33.02 8.77 37.53
N VAL A 225 32.06 9.53 37.00
CA VAL A 225 30.93 10.04 37.80
C VAL A 225 29.93 8.92 38.06
N PHE A 226 29.64 8.06 37.08
CA PHE A 226 28.78 6.89 37.34
C PHE A 226 29.40 5.92 38.36
N GLN A 227 30.71 5.66 38.30
CA GLN A 227 31.42 4.87 39.31
C GLN A 227 31.37 5.51 40.70
N LYS A 228 31.45 6.84 40.79
CA LYS A 228 31.18 7.59 42.02
C LYS A 228 29.74 7.36 42.50
N ARG A 229 28.73 7.43 41.63
CA ARG A 229 27.33 7.16 41.98
C ARG A 229 27.07 5.73 42.47
N LEU A 230 27.68 4.72 41.83
CA LEU A 230 27.58 3.33 42.30
C LEU A 230 28.13 3.18 43.73
N LYS A 231 29.27 3.82 44.01
CA LYS A 231 29.87 3.83 45.36
C LYS A 231 29.01 4.58 46.38
N GLU A 232 28.43 5.73 46.00
CA GLU A 232 27.49 6.50 46.83
C GLU A 232 26.21 5.69 47.13
N ALA A 233 25.74 4.89 46.18
CA ALA A 233 24.60 3.97 46.35
C ALA A 233 24.96 2.64 47.06
N GLY A 234 26.24 2.40 47.37
CA GLY A 234 26.71 1.18 48.02
C GLY A 234 26.68 -0.08 47.13
N ILE A 235 26.61 0.07 45.80
CA ILE A 235 26.54 -1.02 44.82
C ILE A 235 27.95 -1.44 44.41
N ASP A 236 28.30 -2.73 44.59
CA ASP A 236 29.54 -3.29 44.04
C ASP A 236 29.30 -3.82 42.61
N PRO A 237 29.73 -3.14 41.53
CA PRO A 237 29.43 -3.55 40.17
C PRO A 237 29.96 -4.95 39.79
N LYS A 238 30.95 -5.50 40.52
CA LYS A 238 31.48 -6.85 40.26
C LYS A 238 30.63 -7.95 40.89
N LYS A 239 29.93 -7.65 42.00
CA LYS A 239 29.05 -8.60 42.69
C LYS A 239 27.57 -8.40 42.35
N GLU A 240 27.19 -7.17 42.04
CA GLU A 240 25.82 -6.70 41.86
C GLU A 240 25.62 -6.10 40.46
N SER A 241 26.24 -6.71 39.45
CA SER A 241 26.24 -6.31 38.04
C SER A 241 24.85 -5.90 37.52
N ASN A 242 23.78 -6.61 37.91
CA ASN A 242 22.40 -6.28 37.51
C ASN A 242 21.89 -4.98 38.15
N LYS A 243 22.22 -4.70 39.43
CA LYS A 243 21.86 -3.43 40.08
C LYS A 243 22.63 -2.26 39.46
N ALA A 244 23.90 -2.48 39.11
CA ALA A 244 24.71 -1.47 38.44
C ALA A 244 24.20 -1.18 37.01
N GLY A 245 23.83 -2.23 36.25
CA GLY A 245 23.18 -2.09 34.94
C GLY A 245 21.82 -1.37 35.02
N ALA A 246 21.01 -1.71 36.03
CA ALA A 246 19.76 -1.02 36.33
C ALA A 246 19.96 0.47 36.61
N MET A 247 20.88 0.80 37.52
CA MET A 247 21.19 2.18 37.85
C MET A 247 21.72 2.97 36.64
N TRP A 248 22.46 2.33 35.73
CA TRP A 248 22.89 2.98 34.49
C TRP A 248 21.71 3.27 33.58
N ILE A 249 20.87 2.28 33.31
CA ILE A 249 19.78 2.45 32.35
C ILE A 249 18.67 3.37 32.88
N ASP A 250 18.48 3.43 34.19
CA ASP A 250 17.58 4.40 34.84
C ASP A 250 18.11 5.85 34.75
N ASN A 251 19.42 6.06 34.50
CA ASN A 251 19.97 7.37 34.12
C ASN A 251 19.79 7.71 32.63
N VAL A 252 19.51 6.71 31.78
CA VAL A 252 19.33 6.87 30.33
C VAL A 252 17.84 6.99 29.95
N TRP A 253 16.97 6.22 30.62
CA TRP A 253 15.52 6.12 30.37
C TRP A 253 14.70 6.44 31.64
N HIS A 254 15.04 7.57 32.28
CA HIS A 254 14.52 8.05 33.57
C HIS A 254 13.03 8.44 33.63
N GLY A 255 12.26 8.33 32.56
CA GLY A 255 10.81 8.64 32.52
C GLY A 255 10.46 10.13 32.62
N ARG A 256 11.42 11.04 32.48
CA ARG A 256 11.25 12.49 32.76
C ARG A 256 11.64 13.37 31.56
N ALA A 257 10.67 14.02 30.94
CA ALA A 257 10.92 14.93 29.81
C ALA A 257 11.81 16.13 30.19
N TYR A 258 12.54 16.65 29.20
CA TYR A 258 13.22 17.95 29.29
C TYR A 258 12.36 19.05 28.65
N SER A 259 12.44 20.27 29.18
CA SER A 259 11.84 21.47 28.57
C SER A 259 12.86 22.21 27.69
N TRP A 260 12.35 23.10 26.83
CA TRP A 260 13.16 24.05 26.06
C TRP A 260 14.04 24.96 26.94
N GLU A 261 13.75 25.10 28.23
CA GLU A 261 14.52 25.95 29.17
C GLU A 261 15.90 25.35 29.51
N LYS A 262 16.06 24.03 29.43
CA LYS A 262 17.36 23.35 29.63
C LYS A 262 18.26 23.46 28.39
N LEU A 263 17.70 23.75 27.21
CA LEU A 263 18.44 23.77 25.94
C LEU A 263 19.57 24.81 25.88
N PRO A 264 19.38 26.10 26.29
CA PRO A 264 20.47 27.08 26.32
C PRO A 264 21.67 26.60 27.13
N TRP A 265 21.43 26.07 28.34
CA TRP A 265 22.48 25.51 29.17
C TRP A 265 23.18 24.32 28.49
N MET A 266 22.42 23.38 27.92
CA MET A 266 23.00 22.19 27.28
C MET A 266 23.90 22.57 26.09
N MET A 267 23.45 23.51 25.25
CA MET A 267 24.24 24.05 24.14
C MET A 267 25.50 24.77 24.63
N GLU A 268 25.37 25.61 25.66
CA GLU A 268 26.50 26.33 26.27
C GLU A 268 27.55 25.35 26.80
N GLN A 269 27.14 24.32 27.56
CA GLN A 269 28.07 23.35 28.13
C GLN A 269 28.78 22.52 27.05
N TRP A 270 28.08 22.06 26.01
CA TRP A 270 28.74 21.38 24.90
C TRP A 270 29.68 22.32 24.12
N LYS A 271 29.27 23.56 23.82
CA LYS A 271 30.13 24.52 23.11
C LYS A 271 31.35 24.90 23.94
N ARG A 272 31.22 25.02 25.28
CA ARG A 272 32.33 25.23 26.22
C ARG A 272 33.30 24.04 26.25
N ILE A 273 32.79 22.81 26.36
CA ILE A 273 33.60 21.58 26.40
C ILE A 273 34.34 21.38 25.08
N SER A 274 33.64 21.50 23.95
CA SER A 274 34.13 21.06 22.63
C SER A 274 34.94 22.10 21.85
N GLY A 275 35.03 23.33 22.35
CA GLY A 275 35.59 24.46 21.60
C GLY A 275 34.66 24.95 20.47
N GLY A 276 33.35 24.96 20.71
CA GLY A 276 32.35 25.49 19.78
C GLY A 276 31.87 24.53 18.68
N LYS A 277 31.96 23.21 18.89
CA LYS A 277 31.50 22.23 17.89
C LYS A 277 29.96 22.13 17.83
N PRO A 278 29.40 21.62 16.71
CA PRO A 278 27.95 21.59 16.50
C PRO A 278 27.16 20.83 17.57
N PHE A 279 26.03 21.42 17.97
CA PHE A 279 25.01 20.84 18.82
C PHE A 279 23.70 20.69 18.04
N CYS A 280 23.13 19.49 18.06
CA CYS A 280 21.99 19.11 17.23
C CYS A 280 20.87 18.45 18.06
N LEU A 281 19.63 18.57 17.59
CA LEU A 281 18.45 17.92 18.21
C LEU A 281 17.94 16.76 17.36
N LYS A 282 17.74 15.58 17.96
CA LYS A 282 17.18 14.40 17.28
C LYS A 282 15.78 14.07 17.81
N GLY A 283 14.85 13.76 16.89
CA GLY A 283 13.46 13.42 17.23
C GLY A 283 12.45 14.51 16.84
N ILE A 284 12.86 15.51 16.03
CA ILE A 284 11.97 16.58 15.60
C ILE A 284 10.97 16.03 14.57
N GLN A 285 9.67 16.23 14.80
CA GLN A 285 8.58 15.91 13.86
C GLN A 285 7.68 17.11 13.58
N HIS A 286 7.60 18.08 14.48
CA HIS A 286 6.67 19.20 14.36
C HIS A 286 7.34 20.48 13.85
N VAL A 287 6.64 21.20 12.98
CA VAL A 287 7.13 22.44 12.35
C VAL A 287 7.42 23.54 13.38
N ALA A 288 6.62 23.64 14.45
CA ALA A 288 6.87 24.65 15.49
C ALA A 288 8.17 24.36 16.25
N ASP A 289 8.50 23.09 16.48
CA ASP A 289 9.73 22.70 17.19
C ASP A 289 10.97 22.94 16.32
N ALA A 290 10.87 22.67 15.02
CA ALA A 290 11.93 23.02 14.06
C ALA A 290 12.18 24.54 14.01
N LYS A 291 11.11 25.35 13.98
CA LYS A 291 11.23 26.82 14.08
C LYS A 291 11.85 27.24 15.42
N LYS A 292 11.45 26.61 16.53
CA LYS A 292 11.99 26.94 17.85
C LYS A 292 13.47 26.58 17.99
N ALA A 293 13.89 25.44 17.42
CA ALA A 293 15.28 25.04 17.35
C ALA A 293 16.14 26.08 16.59
N VAL A 294 15.62 26.62 15.47
CA VAL A 294 16.24 27.73 14.73
C VAL A 294 16.32 29.01 15.56
N GLU A 295 15.24 29.41 16.24
CA GLU A 295 15.23 30.58 17.13
C GLU A 295 16.26 30.48 18.27
N MET A 296 16.50 29.27 18.78
CA MET A 296 17.47 29.01 19.85
C MET A 296 18.91 28.85 19.34
N GLY A 297 19.13 28.82 18.02
CA GLY A 297 20.47 28.73 17.43
C GLY A 297 21.13 27.34 17.53
N VAL A 298 20.35 26.27 17.40
CA VAL A 298 20.94 24.91 17.26
C VAL A 298 21.61 24.79 15.89
N ASP A 299 22.73 24.07 15.84
CA ASP A 299 23.54 23.95 14.63
C ASP A 299 22.94 22.94 13.63
N GLY A 300 22.05 22.04 14.10
CA GLY A 300 21.31 21.12 13.23
C GLY A 300 20.13 20.42 13.90
N ILE A 301 19.26 19.81 13.10
CA ILE A 301 18.14 18.97 13.54
C ILE A 301 18.11 17.65 12.78
N VAL A 302 17.75 16.55 13.43
CA VAL A 302 17.45 15.26 12.80
C VAL A 302 15.94 15.02 12.86
N VAL A 303 15.31 15.08 11.68
CA VAL A 303 13.90 14.72 11.51
C VAL A 303 13.78 13.21 11.65
N SER A 304 13.09 12.78 12.71
CA SER A 304 13.09 11.40 13.20
C SER A 304 11.89 11.15 14.10
N ASN A 305 11.34 9.94 14.09
CA ASN A 305 10.39 9.41 15.09
C ASN A 305 10.91 8.08 15.68
N HIS A 306 12.24 7.96 15.79
CA HIS A 306 12.90 6.75 16.28
C HIS A 306 12.55 5.48 15.47
N ALA A 307 12.33 5.62 14.16
CA ALA A 307 11.85 4.58 13.24
C ALA A 307 10.50 3.96 13.64
N GLY A 308 9.66 4.65 14.44
CA GLY A 308 8.40 4.14 14.99
C GLY A 308 8.57 3.30 16.26
N ARG A 309 9.74 3.33 16.92
CA ARG A 309 10.02 2.52 18.13
C ARG A 309 9.56 3.14 19.45
N GLN A 310 9.05 4.39 19.43
CA GLN A 310 8.74 5.16 20.65
C GLN A 310 7.33 5.75 20.71
N VAL A 311 6.70 6.04 19.57
CA VAL A 311 5.30 6.46 19.53
C VAL A 311 4.64 5.70 18.40
N ASP A 312 3.51 5.05 18.67
CA ASP A 312 2.66 4.49 17.63
C ASP A 312 1.43 5.36 17.38
N GLY A 313 0.98 5.44 16.13
CA GLY A 313 0.05 6.48 15.66
C GLY A 313 0.70 7.84 15.34
N ALA A 314 2.04 7.96 15.34
CA ALA A 314 2.71 9.19 14.93
C ALA A 314 2.78 9.33 13.40
N CYS A 315 3.00 10.55 12.91
CA CYS A 315 3.20 10.79 11.48
C CYS A 315 4.48 10.13 10.96
N ALA A 316 4.51 9.80 9.67
CA ALA A 316 5.72 9.35 8.99
C ALA A 316 6.79 10.46 9.01
N SER A 317 8.04 10.10 9.34
CA SER A 317 9.13 11.09 9.42
C SER A 317 9.42 11.79 8.09
N LEU A 318 9.21 11.12 6.96
CA LEU A 318 9.42 11.73 5.64
C LEU A 318 8.36 12.81 5.32
N ASP A 319 7.14 12.65 5.82
CA ASP A 319 6.08 13.65 5.71
C ASP A 319 6.29 14.83 6.66
N ALA A 320 6.94 14.58 7.81
CA ALA A 320 7.42 15.62 8.69
C ALA A 320 8.60 16.40 8.06
N LEU A 321 9.54 15.71 7.41
CA LEU A 321 10.69 16.31 6.73
C LEU A 321 10.24 17.34 5.69
N GLU A 322 9.32 16.95 4.81
CA GLU A 322 8.77 17.83 3.78
C GLU A 322 8.25 19.15 4.38
N LYS A 323 7.40 19.06 5.41
CA LYS A 323 6.81 20.23 6.08
C LYS A 323 7.82 21.07 6.86
N ILE A 324 8.85 20.43 7.42
CA ILE A 324 9.92 21.10 8.18
C ILE A 324 10.83 21.88 7.24
N VAL A 325 11.28 21.27 6.13
CA VAL A 325 12.08 21.94 5.11
C VAL A 325 11.34 23.16 4.55
N ASP A 326 10.05 23.01 4.23
CA ASP A 326 9.20 24.13 3.76
C ASP A 326 9.10 25.29 4.77
N ALA A 327 9.26 25.01 6.07
CA ALA A 327 9.09 25.99 7.13
C ALA A 327 10.38 26.67 7.60
N VAL A 328 11.54 25.99 7.52
CA VAL A 328 12.82 26.53 8.01
C VAL A 328 13.93 26.59 6.96
N GLY A 329 13.84 25.84 5.85
CA GLY A 329 14.83 25.84 4.77
C GLY A 329 16.27 25.65 5.28
N ASP A 330 17.20 26.43 4.74
CA ASP A 330 18.63 26.38 5.10
C ASP A 330 19.00 27.10 6.41
N LYS A 331 18.03 27.49 7.27
CA LYS A 331 18.31 28.21 8.52
C LYS A 331 18.97 27.35 9.62
N THR A 332 19.00 26.04 9.45
CA THR A 332 19.67 25.06 10.33
C THR A 332 20.04 23.84 9.50
N TYR A 333 21.01 23.03 9.94
CA TYR A 333 21.42 21.85 9.19
C TYR A 333 20.40 20.70 9.36
N ILE A 334 19.55 20.49 8.36
CA ILE A 334 18.48 19.47 8.40
C ILE A 334 19.04 18.09 8.01
N MET A 335 18.91 17.12 8.90
CA MET A 335 19.27 15.71 8.74
C MET A 335 18.02 14.84 8.87
N PHE A 336 18.10 13.59 8.41
CA PHE A 336 16.95 12.68 8.38
C PHE A 336 17.32 11.25 8.79
N ASP A 337 16.42 10.55 9.48
CA ASP A 337 16.44 9.10 9.63
C ASP A 337 15.01 8.52 9.58
N SER A 338 14.81 7.27 10.02
CA SER A 338 13.48 6.62 10.15
C SER A 338 12.86 6.18 8.82
N GLY A 339 13.12 4.92 8.47
CA GLY A 339 12.47 4.22 7.36
C GLY A 339 13.40 3.82 6.21
N ILE A 340 14.61 4.35 6.11
CA ILE A 340 15.56 4.03 5.02
C ILE A 340 15.77 2.52 4.85
N ARG A 341 15.69 2.03 3.61
CA ARG A 341 15.98 0.64 3.21
C ARG A 341 16.85 0.50 1.97
N GLY A 342 17.02 1.53 1.14
CA GLY A 342 17.94 1.50 -0.02
C GLY A 342 18.30 2.89 -0.53
N ALA A 343 19.10 2.97 -1.59
CA ALA A 343 19.58 4.27 -2.10
C ALA A 343 18.46 5.17 -2.61
N SER A 344 17.36 4.60 -3.13
CA SER A 344 16.22 5.39 -3.56
C SER A 344 15.52 6.12 -2.42
N ASP A 345 15.57 5.59 -1.19
CA ASP A 345 15.04 6.27 -0.01
C ASP A 345 15.96 7.42 0.42
N VAL A 346 17.28 7.20 0.39
CA VAL A 346 18.29 8.25 0.62
C VAL A 346 18.09 9.40 -0.37
N PHE A 347 18.02 9.10 -1.67
CA PHE A 347 17.81 10.09 -2.72
C PHE A 347 16.53 10.91 -2.51
N LYS A 348 15.40 10.27 -2.17
CA LYS A 348 14.13 10.96 -1.91
C LYS A 348 14.20 11.89 -0.70
N ALA A 349 14.84 11.49 0.39
CA ALA A 349 15.02 12.34 1.56
C ALA A 349 15.87 13.59 1.23
N LEU A 350 16.94 13.42 0.43
CA LEU A 350 17.76 14.54 -0.05
C LEU A 350 16.99 15.46 -1.00
N ALA A 351 16.22 14.90 -1.94
CA ALA A 351 15.37 15.65 -2.86
C ALA A 351 14.28 16.46 -2.15
N LEU A 352 13.80 15.99 -0.99
CA LEU A 352 12.90 16.72 -0.11
C LEU A 352 13.60 17.79 0.75
N GLY A 353 14.93 17.88 0.71
CA GLY A 353 15.73 18.94 1.35
C GLY A 353 16.51 18.55 2.60
N ALA A 354 16.56 17.26 2.97
CA ALA A 354 17.56 16.81 3.94
C ALA A 354 18.97 17.02 3.35
N LYS A 355 19.93 17.45 4.17
CA LYS A 355 21.35 17.57 3.80
C LYS A 355 22.14 16.29 4.08
N PHE A 356 21.61 15.42 4.95
CA PHE A 356 22.27 14.18 5.36
C PHE A 356 21.28 13.13 5.85
N VAL A 357 21.57 11.85 5.60
CA VAL A 357 20.69 10.73 5.97
C VAL A 357 21.43 9.72 6.86
N PHE A 358 20.84 9.40 8.02
CA PHE A 358 21.34 8.34 8.89
C PHE A 358 20.58 7.02 8.67
N VAL A 359 21.34 5.93 8.56
CA VAL A 359 20.84 4.58 8.32
C VAL A 359 20.81 3.80 9.63
N GLY A 360 19.70 3.10 9.90
CA GLY A 360 19.52 2.26 11.10
C GLY A 360 19.66 0.75 10.80
N ARG A 361 18.54 0.01 10.91
CA ARG A 361 18.48 -1.47 10.87
C ARG A 361 19.40 -2.18 9.86
N LEU A 362 19.58 -1.67 8.64
CA LEU A 362 20.43 -2.29 7.61
C LEU A 362 21.84 -2.66 8.13
N TRP A 363 22.54 -1.74 8.81
CA TRP A 363 23.90 -2.04 9.28
C TRP A 363 23.89 -2.92 10.55
N VAL A 364 22.80 -2.91 11.32
CA VAL A 364 22.60 -3.84 12.46
C VAL A 364 22.42 -5.27 11.94
N TRP A 365 21.67 -5.47 10.87
CA TRP A 365 21.56 -6.75 10.17
C TRP A 365 22.94 -7.21 9.67
N GLY A 366 23.71 -6.33 9.03
CA GLY A 366 25.11 -6.62 8.69
C GLY A 366 25.98 -7.04 9.89
N LEU A 367 25.84 -6.34 11.03
CA LEU A 367 26.58 -6.61 12.26
C LEU A 367 26.24 -7.97 12.87
N SER A 368 24.95 -8.34 12.90
CA SER A 368 24.53 -9.63 13.45
C SER A 368 24.97 -10.79 12.56
N ILE A 369 24.85 -10.66 11.23
CA ILE A 369 25.07 -11.77 10.29
C ILE A 369 26.57 -12.17 10.18
N LYS A 370 27.48 -11.20 9.99
CA LYS A 370 28.95 -11.47 9.90
C LYS A 370 29.83 -10.37 10.52
N GLY A 371 29.38 -9.69 11.58
CA GLY A 371 30.19 -8.71 12.30
C GLY A 371 30.74 -7.61 11.38
N GLU A 372 32.04 -7.31 11.50
CA GLU A 372 32.73 -6.31 10.69
C GLU A 372 32.56 -6.52 9.18
N LEU A 373 32.63 -7.78 8.71
CA LEU A 373 32.48 -8.10 7.29
C LEU A 373 31.06 -7.80 6.79
N GLY A 374 30.04 -8.10 7.61
CA GLY A 374 28.66 -7.87 7.22
C GLY A 374 28.28 -6.37 7.23
N VAL A 375 28.73 -5.61 8.23
CA VAL A 375 28.56 -4.14 8.24
C VAL A 375 29.22 -3.52 7.01
N ARG A 376 30.46 -3.93 6.70
CA ARG A 376 31.20 -3.50 5.50
C ARG A 376 30.44 -3.84 4.22
N HIS A 377 29.92 -5.06 4.11
CA HIS A 377 29.21 -5.52 2.93
C HIS A 377 27.93 -4.71 2.67
N VAL A 378 27.04 -4.59 3.67
CA VAL A 378 25.78 -3.85 3.54
C VAL A 378 26.02 -2.38 3.20
N MET A 379 26.97 -1.73 3.88
CA MET A 379 27.22 -0.30 3.65
C MET A 379 27.94 -0.02 2.33
N LYS A 380 28.84 -0.91 1.86
CA LYS A 380 29.40 -0.82 0.49
C LYS A 380 28.33 -1.07 -0.57
N ALA A 381 27.39 -2.00 -0.35
CA ALA A 381 26.28 -2.24 -1.26
C ALA A 381 25.37 -1.00 -1.37
N LEU A 382 25.02 -0.35 -0.25
CA LEU A 382 24.23 0.88 -0.25
C LEU A 382 24.95 2.06 -0.95
N LEU A 383 26.26 2.21 -0.76
CA LEU A 383 27.06 3.20 -1.48
C LEU A 383 27.10 2.92 -3.00
N ALA A 384 27.20 1.63 -3.39
CA ALA A 384 27.18 1.22 -4.78
C ALA A 384 25.81 1.47 -5.42
N ASP A 385 24.72 1.10 -4.75
CA ASP A 385 23.34 1.40 -5.16
C ASP A 385 23.14 2.91 -5.34
N PHE A 386 23.65 3.77 -4.44
CA PHE A 386 23.53 5.23 -4.56
C PHE A 386 24.35 5.81 -5.73
N ASP A 387 25.58 5.37 -5.94
CA ASP A 387 26.39 5.78 -7.10
C ASP A 387 25.80 5.28 -8.43
N ILE A 388 25.21 4.08 -8.46
CA ILE A 388 24.49 3.53 -9.62
C ILE A 388 23.19 4.29 -9.86
N LEU A 389 22.41 4.57 -8.82
CA LEU A 389 21.15 5.30 -8.91
C LEU A 389 21.38 6.68 -9.52
N MET A 390 22.34 7.46 -8.98
CA MET A 390 22.71 8.76 -9.56
C MET A 390 23.21 8.62 -11.01
N ASN A 391 23.93 7.54 -11.35
CA ASN A 391 24.37 7.25 -12.72
C ASN A 391 23.19 7.12 -13.69
N VAL A 392 22.23 6.24 -13.39
CA VAL A 392 21.14 5.88 -14.30
C VAL A 392 20.00 6.89 -14.28
N SER A 393 19.91 7.71 -13.22
CA SER A 393 18.95 8.81 -13.11
C SER A 393 19.49 10.17 -13.57
N GLY A 394 20.77 10.27 -13.97
CA GLY A 394 21.31 11.47 -14.63
C GLY A 394 21.80 12.59 -13.70
N TYR A 395 22.34 12.25 -12.53
CA TYR A 395 22.86 13.21 -11.55
C TYR A 395 24.38 13.05 -11.38
N GLN A 396 25.12 14.17 -11.47
CA GLN A 396 26.58 14.22 -11.35
C GLN A 396 27.08 14.51 -9.93
N SER A 397 26.30 15.24 -9.13
CA SER A 397 26.66 15.52 -7.72
C SER A 397 25.42 15.46 -6.83
N VAL A 398 25.66 15.33 -5.53
CA VAL A 398 24.59 15.40 -4.51
C VAL A 398 23.86 16.74 -4.57
N ASP A 399 24.56 17.83 -4.88
CA ASP A 399 23.99 19.19 -4.99
C ASP A 399 22.97 19.35 -6.13
N GLN A 400 22.97 18.43 -7.11
CA GLN A 400 21.96 18.39 -8.17
C GLN A 400 20.64 17.73 -7.72
N ILE A 401 20.63 17.05 -6.57
CA ILE A 401 19.45 16.38 -6.01
C ILE A 401 18.63 17.42 -5.26
N ASN A 402 17.42 17.68 -5.76
CA ASN A 402 16.51 18.72 -5.27
C ASN A 402 15.05 18.32 -5.51
N ARG A 403 14.08 19.19 -5.21
CA ARG A 403 12.66 18.83 -5.31
C ARG A 403 12.20 18.52 -6.74
N ASP A 404 12.79 19.14 -7.76
CA ASP A 404 12.53 18.84 -9.17
C ASP A 404 13.07 17.46 -9.60
N SER A 405 13.89 16.82 -8.75
CA SER A 405 14.41 15.47 -8.96
C SER A 405 13.40 14.38 -8.61
N ILE A 406 12.24 14.75 -8.04
CA ILE A 406 11.16 13.84 -7.68
C ILE A 406 9.78 14.37 -8.10
N GLN A 407 8.87 13.47 -8.46
CA GLN A 407 7.44 13.71 -8.54
C GLN A 407 6.79 13.16 -7.26
N SER A 408 6.13 14.01 -6.49
CA SER A 408 5.37 13.64 -5.30
C SER A 408 3.90 13.41 -5.64
N LEU A 409 3.34 12.27 -5.25
CA LEU A 409 1.90 12.04 -5.23
C LEU A 409 1.26 12.70 -3.98
N PRO A 410 -0.06 12.97 -4.00
CA PRO A 410 -0.80 13.39 -2.82
C PRO A 410 -0.63 12.42 -1.63
N ASN A 411 -0.82 12.92 -0.41
CA ASN A 411 -0.69 12.11 0.79
C ASN A 411 -1.99 11.34 1.08
N SER A 412 -2.06 10.08 0.62
CA SER A 412 -3.20 9.16 0.78
C SER A 412 -2.75 7.73 1.14
N ALA A 413 -3.41 7.08 2.10
CA ALA A 413 -3.06 5.80 2.76
C ALA A 413 -3.48 4.51 1.99
N ASN A 414 -3.01 3.26 2.26
CA ASN A 414 -1.88 2.67 3.04
C ASN A 414 -1.65 1.18 2.60
N MET A 415 -0.52 0.53 2.96
CA MET A 415 -0.22 -0.92 2.69
C MET A 415 0.72 -1.61 3.72
N ILE A 416 0.53 -2.92 4.07
CA ILE A 416 1.11 -3.66 5.25
C ILE A 416 1.94 -4.96 4.88
N SER A 417 2.80 -5.52 5.77
CA SER A 417 3.66 -6.77 5.61
C SER A 417 3.90 -7.61 6.92
N LEU A 418 4.50 -8.84 6.89
CA LEU A 418 4.61 -9.90 7.97
C LEU A 418 5.91 -10.79 7.96
N SER A 419 6.28 -11.55 9.04
CA SER A 419 7.62 -12.24 9.16
C SER A 419 7.90 -13.46 10.14
N ASP A 420 7.04 -14.47 10.41
CA ASP A 420 7.42 -15.66 11.26
C ASP A 420 6.53 -16.94 11.10
N LEU A 421 7.07 -18.17 10.88
CA LEU A 421 6.24 -19.39 10.61
C LEU A 421 6.90 -20.81 10.69
N TRP A 422 6.59 -21.61 11.73
CA TRP A 422 6.94 -23.06 11.87
C TRP A 422 5.70 -23.98 11.92
N ILE A 423 5.81 -25.29 11.63
CA ILE A 423 4.72 -26.29 11.80
C ILE A 423 5.24 -27.66 12.32
N VAL A 424 4.35 -28.61 12.67
CA VAL A 424 4.70 -30.02 12.95
C VAL A 424 3.97 -30.95 11.97
N VAL A 425 4.64 -31.97 11.43
CA VAL A 425 4.06 -33.03 10.58
C VAL A 425 4.65 -34.39 10.98
N GLU A 426 3.79 -35.37 11.28
CA GLU A 426 4.14 -36.72 11.74
C GLU A 426 5.12 -36.71 12.92
N ASN A 427 4.78 -35.96 13.98
CA ASN A 427 5.61 -35.68 15.16
C ASN A 427 6.99 -35.06 14.86
N THR A 428 7.25 -34.61 13.63
CA THR A 428 8.50 -33.96 13.22
C THR A 428 8.25 -32.47 13.01
N VAL A 429 9.05 -31.62 13.64
CA VAL A 429 8.92 -30.17 13.59
C VAL A 429 9.66 -29.63 12.36
N TYR A 430 8.99 -28.81 11.56
CA TYR A 430 9.52 -28.22 10.33
C TYR A 430 9.47 -26.68 10.37
N ASP A 431 10.58 -26.04 10.01
CA ASP A 431 10.61 -24.59 9.77
C ASP A 431 10.20 -24.29 8.33
N LEU A 432 9.11 -23.56 8.15
CA LEU A 432 8.58 -23.15 6.84
C LEU A 432 8.64 -21.64 6.62
N THR A 433 9.40 -20.89 7.43
CA THR A 433 9.41 -19.41 7.41
C THR A 433 9.66 -18.87 6.01
N ASP A 434 10.67 -19.39 5.32
CA ASP A 434 11.04 -18.96 3.97
C ASP A 434 10.23 -19.73 2.91
N PHE A 435 10.00 -21.03 3.14
CA PHE A 435 9.28 -21.91 2.21
C PHE A 435 7.82 -21.49 2.01
N ALA A 436 7.21 -20.80 2.97
CA ALA A 436 5.85 -20.27 2.83
C ALA A 436 5.71 -19.24 1.69
N SER A 437 6.80 -18.58 1.31
CA SER A 437 6.90 -17.68 0.16
C SER A 437 6.97 -18.42 -1.17
N GLU A 438 7.53 -19.63 -1.15
CA GLU A 438 7.93 -20.43 -2.32
C GLU A 438 7.00 -21.63 -2.58
N HIS A 439 6.07 -21.90 -1.65
CA HIS A 439 5.20 -23.06 -1.66
C HIS A 439 4.54 -23.29 -3.05
N PRO A 440 4.77 -24.43 -3.73
CA PRO A 440 4.34 -24.64 -5.12
C PRO A 440 2.83 -24.50 -5.39
N GLY A 441 1.99 -24.60 -4.35
CA GLY A 441 0.57 -24.24 -4.44
C GLY A 441 0.30 -22.78 -4.88
N GLY A 442 1.33 -21.93 -4.89
CA GLY A 442 1.27 -20.54 -5.38
C GLY A 442 1.85 -20.30 -6.79
N ALA A 443 2.41 -21.30 -7.49
CA ALA A 443 3.08 -21.05 -8.79
C ALA A 443 3.02 -22.22 -9.80
N SER A 444 2.30 -22.02 -10.91
CA SER A 444 2.39 -22.91 -12.09
C SER A 444 3.49 -22.46 -13.06
N SER A 445 4.71 -22.93 -12.81
CA SER A 445 5.83 -23.15 -13.74
C SER A 445 6.31 -22.04 -14.70
N SER A 446 7.55 -21.60 -14.46
CA SER A 446 8.61 -21.19 -15.42
C SER A 446 8.48 -19.88 -16.23
N SER A 447 9.39 -18.95 -15.91
CA SER A 447 9.78 -17.72 -16.65
C SER A 447 8.73 -16.61 -16.77
N ILE A 448 8.96 -15.50 -16.05
CA ILE A 448 8.96 -14.10 -16.52
C ILE A 448 9.22 -13.15 -15.34
N SER A 449 9.76 -11.97 -15.65
CA SER A 449 10.29 -10.95 -14.73
C SER A 449 9.30 -10.29 -13.76
N HIS A 450 9.82 -9.91 -12.58
CA HIS A 450 9.42 -8.77 -11.74
C HIS A 450 8.22 -7.92 -12.21
N ARG A 451 6.99 -8.25 -11.76
CA ARG A 451 5.84 -7.34 -11.50
C ARG A 451 4.56 -8.12 -11.17
N GLN A 452 4.28 -8.42 -9.90
CA GLN A 452 2.92 -8.62 -9.36
C GLN A 452 2.95 -8.77 -7.82
N PHE A 453 2.68 -7.70 -7.09
CA PHE A 453 2.75 -7.70 -5.61
C PHE A 453 1.39 -7.91 -4.90
N ASN A 454 0.28 -7.96 -5.64
CA ASN A 454 -1.08 -8.03 -5.08
C ASN A 454 -1.74 -9.43 -5.12
N LEU A 455 -1.05 -10.48 -5.60
CA LEU A 455 -1.51 -11.87 -5.55
C LEU A 455 -0.88 -12.70 -4.41
N GLN A 456 0.07 -12.12 -3.68
CA GLN A 456 0.83 -12.82 -2.63
C GLN A 456 0.12 -12.87 -1.26
N LEU A 457 -1.09 -12.31 -1.13
CA LEU A 457 -1.78 -12.14 0.17
C LEU A 457 -2.75 -13.28 0.50
N THR A 458 -3.42 -13.90 -0.48
CA THR A 458 -4.48 -14.90 -0.22
C THR A 458 -3.95 -16.27 0.19
N TRP A 459 -2.82 -16.72 -0.37
CA TRP A 459 -2.32 -18.09 -0.14
C TRP A 459 -1.31 -18.23 1.00
N LYS A 460 -0.66 -17.14 1.43
CA LYS A 460 0.18 -17.12 2.64
C LYS A 460 -0.61 -17.57 3.88
N LEU A 461 -1.93 -17.36 3.89
CA LEU A 461 -2.84 -17.69 5.00
C LEU A 461 -2.94 -19.19 5.32
N VAL A 462 -2.73 -20.10 4.35
CA VAL A 462 -2.96 -21.54 4.58
C VAL A 462 -1.87 -22.16 5.46
N ILE A 463 -0.60 -21.85 5.22
CA ILE A 463 0.50 -22.34 6.07
C ILE A 463 0.48 -21.56 7.40
N LEU A 464 0.21 -20.24 7.38
CA LEU A 464 0.04 -19.42 8.59
C LEU A 464 -1.06 -19.95 9.54
N LYS A 465 -2.10 -20.65 9.03
CA LYS A 465 -3.14 -21.28 9.87
C LYS A 465 -2.58 -22.30 10.88
N TYR A 466 -1.49 -22.98 10.52
CA TYR A 466 -0.87 -24.03 11.34
C TYR A 466 0.42 -23.56 12.04
N ALA A 467 0.69 -22.25 12.06
CA ALA A 467 1.85 -21.65 12.70
C ALA A 467 2.01 -22.10 14.18
N GLY A 468 3.13 -22.73 14.49
CA GLY A 468 3.48 -23.26 15.82
C GLY A 468 2.68 -24.50 16.26
N ARG A 469 1.99 -25.18 15.34
CA ARG A 469 1.02 -26.25 15.64
C ARG A 469 1.20 -27.49 14.78
N ASP A 470 0.52 -28.57 15.15
CA ASP A 470 0.43 -29.79 14.38
C ASP A 470 -0.43 -29.60 13.11
N ALA A 471 0.17 -29.88 11.96
CA ALA A 471 -0.40 -29.82 10.63
C ALA A 471 -0.48 -31.20 9.97
N THR A 472 -0.12 -32.30 10.67
CA THR A 472 0.00 -33.66 10.13
C THR A 472 -1.20 -34.07 9.29
N GLN A 473 -2.41 -33.87 9.82
CA GLN A 473 -3.66 -34.22 9.14
C GLN A 473 -3.89 -33.35 7.89
N ALA A 474 -3.74 -32.03 8.00
CA ALA A 474 -3.93 -31.10 6.88
C ALA A 474 -2.87 -31.26 5.78
N TYR A 475 -1.65 -31.71 6.14
CA TYR A 475 -0.60 -32.04 5.20
C TYR A 475 -0.93 -33.33 4.43
N ALA A 476 -1.35 -34.38 5.14
CA ALA A 476 -1.69 -35.69 4.57
C ALA A 476 -2.92 -35.68 3.64
N GLU A 477 -3.82 -34.71 3.78
CA GLU A 477 -4.98 -34.52 2.89
C GLU A 477 -4.60 -34.07 1.46
N VAL A 478 -3.43 -33.44 1.29
CA VAL A 478 -3.00 -32.82 0.02
C VAL A 478 -1.68 -33.41 -0.50
N HIS A 479 -0.86 -33.99 0.38
CA HIS A 479 0.49 -34.46 0.08
C HIS A 479 0.74 -35.85 0.68
N ALA A 480 1.52 -36.68 -0.02
CA ALA A 480 2.01 -37.94 0.56
C ALA A 480 3.05 -37.65 1.66
N SER A 481 3.05 -38.45 2.75
CA SER A 481 3.94 -38.30 3.90
C SER A 481 5.43 -38.17 3.54
N SER A 482 5.88 -38.90 2.52
CA SER A 482 7.27 -38.88 2.04
C SER A 482 7.67 -37.62 1.25
N LEU A 483 6.73 -36.73 0.92
CA LEU A 483 7.01 -35.53 0.12
C LEU A 483 7.75 -34.47 0.95
N ILE A 484 7.42 -34.30 2.24
CA ILE A 484 8.03 -33.24 3.06
C ILE A 484 9.52 -33.53 3.32
N THR A 485 9.85 -34.80 3.58
CA THR A 485 11.21 -35.30 3.83
C THR A 485 12.07 -35.44 2.57
N SER A 486 11.48 -35.34 1.38
CA SER A 486 12.21 -35.36 0.10
C SER A 486 12.26 -33.99 -0.60
N THR A 487 11.37 -33.06 -0.25
CA THR A 487 11.30 -31.71 -0.85
C THR A 487 12.01 -30.66 0.00
N LEU A 488 11.91 -30.75 1.33
CA LEU A 488 12.62 -29.83 2.24
C LEU A 488 14.02 -30.40 2.55
N PRO A 489 15.08 -29.56 2.56
CA PRO A 489 16.39 -29.99 3.01
C PRO A 489 16.35 -30.34 4.50
N ALA A 490 17.21 -31.27 4.92
CA ALA A 490 17.27 -31.74 6.32
C ALA A 490 17.50 -30.61 7.35
N SER A 491 18.05 -29.45 6.93
CA SER A 491 18.19 -28.25 7.76
C SER A 491 16.87 -27.58 8.16
N LYS A 492 15.75 -27.87 7.46
CA LYS A 492 14.41 -27.41 7.84
C LYS A 492 13.68 -28.39 8.77
N VAL A 493 14.27 -29.55 9.08
CA VAL A 493 13.81 -30.43 10.16
C VAL A 493 14.40 -29.92 11.47
N VAL A 494 13.56 -29.30 12.30
CA VAL A 494 13.95 -28.71 13.58
C VAL A 494 14.14 -29.80 14.66
N GLY A 495 13.41 -30.91 14.58
CA GLY A 495 13.56 -32.07 15.47
C GLY A 495 12.29 -32.91 15.57
N THR A 496 12.27 -33.87 16.49
CA THR A 496 11.06 -34.62 16.85
C THR A 496 10.37 -33.92 18.04
N LEU A 497 9.04 -33.83 18.00
CA LEU A 497 8.21 -33.22 19.04
C LEU A 497 8.36 -34.01 20.35
N ASP A 498 8.76 -33.32 21.43
CA ASP A 498 8.75 -33.89 22.77
C ASP A 498 7.31 -33.99 23.27
N LEU A 499 6.76 -35.20 23.25
CA LEU A 499 5.39 -35.49 23.67
C LEU A 499 5.11 -35.14 25.15
N SER A 500 6.15 -35.01 25.99
CA SER A 500 6.00 -34.58 27.39
C SER A 500 5.85 -33.07 27.56
N SER A 501 6.18 -32.28 26.53
CA SER A 501 6.01 -30.82 26.48
C SER A 501 4.62 -30.37 26.01
N ILE A 502 3.80 -31.32 25.55
CA ILE A 502 2.46 -31.06 25.02
C ILE A 502 1.51 -30.68 26.16
N THR A 503 0.89 -29.50 26.05
CA THR A 503 -0.14 -29.02 26.98
C THR A 503 -1.55 -29.26 26.41
N ASP A 504 -2.55 -29.35 27.29
CA ASP A 504 -3.97 -29.41 26.91
C ASP A 504 -4.42 -28.19 26.08
N GLU A 505 -3.64 -27.11 26.05
CA GLU A 505 -3.89 -25.92 25.23
C GLU A 505 -3.25 -26.01 23.84
N TRP A 506 -2.15 -26.76 23.69
CA TRP A 506 -1.51 -27.03 22.40
C TRP A 506 -2.23 -28.12 21.60
N ILE A 507 -2.79 -29.13 22.29
CA ILE A 507 -3.64 -30.18 21.68
C ILE A 507 -4.93 -29.61 21.09
N LYS A 508 -5.46 -28.51 21.66
CA LYS A 508 -6.65 -27.85 21.10
C LYS A 508 -6.32 -27.37 19.68
N PRO A 509 -7.16 -27.69 18.67
CA PRO A 509 -7.01 -27.06 17.36
C PRO A 509 -7.02 -25.54 17.49
N PRO A 510 -6.39 -24.79 16.56
CA PRO A 510 -6.48 -23.33 16.57
C PRO A 510 -7.96 -22.92 16.62
N PRO A 511 -8.30 -21.82 17.33
CA PRO A 511 -9.68 -21.47 17.62
C PRO A 511 -10.54 -21.54 16.36
N GLU A 512 -11.57 -22.38 16.40
CA GLU A 512 -12.39 -22.68 15.24
C GLU A 512 -13.14 -21.43 14.79
N VAL A 513 -12.56 -20.73 13.82
CA VAL A 513 -13.36 -20.14 12.75
C VAL A 513 -14.00 -21.32 12.03
N SER A 514 -15.21 -21.69 12.45
CA SER A 514 -16.01 -22.77 11.86
C SER A 514 -16.22 -22.44 10.36
N SER A 515 -15.50 -23.01 9.39
CA SER A 515 -14.72 -24.26 9.45
C SER A 515 -15.64 -25.45 9.16
N THR A 516 -16.95 -25.29 9.37
CA THR A 516 -18.03 -26.23 8.99
C THR A 516 -18.41 -26.11 7.51
N ASN A 517 -17.47 -25.68 6.67
CA ASN A 517 -17.72 -25.48 5.26
C ASN A 517 -16.93 -26.51 4.46
N ALA A 518 -17.63 -27.61 4.19
CA ALA A 518 -17.37 -28.47 3.03
C ALA A 518 -17.24 -27.62 1.74
N PRO A 519 -16.78 -28.21 0.61
CA PRO A 519 -16.74 -27.52 -0.70
C PRO A 519 -18.06 -26.89 -1.20
N ASP A 520 -19.16 -27.04 -0.47
CA ASP A 520 -20.52 -26.60 -0.81
C ASP A 520 -21.10 -25.49 0.09
N SER A 521 -20.51 -25.17 1.25
CA SER A 521 -21.07 -24.16 2.15
C SER A 521 -20.54 -22.76 1.82
N LYS A 522 -21.44 -21.94 1.28
CA LYS A 522 -21.28 -20.48 1.21
C LYS A 522 -21.30 -19.91 2.65
N PRO A 523 -20.53 -18.86 2.99
CA PRO A 523 -20.69 -18.15 4.26
C PRO A 523 -22.15 -17.81 4.57
N PRO A 524 -22.63 -17.96 5.82
CA PRO A 524 -24.00 -17.58 6.20
C PRO A 524 -24.26 -16.11 5.87
N LEU A 525 -25.42 -15.83 5.27
CA LEU A 525 -25.70 -14.54 4.63
C LEU A 525 -25.72 -13.36 5.63
N ASP A 526 -26.06 -13.63 6.88
CA ASP A 526 -26.01 -12.70 8.02
C ASP A 526 -24.58 -12.28 8.41
N THR A 527 -23.56 -13.10 8.11
CA THR A 527 -22.15 -12.76 8.34
C THR A 527 -21.58 -11.78 7.31
N LEU A 528 -22.25 -11.60 6.17
CA LEU A 528 -21.85 -10.66 5.13
C LEU A 528 -22.37 -9.26 5.49
N ILE A 529 -21.56 -8.52 6.24
CA ILE A 529 -21.92 -7.19 6.77
C ILE A 529 -21.56 -6.04 5.82
N SER A 530 -20.77 -6.30 4.78
CA SER A 530 -20.40 -5.33 3.77
C SER A 530 -20.41 -5.90 2.35
N THR A 531 -20.54 -5.01 1.37
CA THR A 531 -20.43 -5.34 -0.06
C THR A 531 -19.09 -5.96 -0.46
N HIS A 532 -18.04 -5.78 0.35
CA HIS A 532 -16.70 -6.32 0.09
C HIS A 532 -16.61 -7.79 0.50
N ASP A 533 -17.37 -8.20 1.52
CA ASP A 533 -17.41 -9.59 1.98
C ASP A 533 -18.01 -10.50 0.91
N PHE A 534 -19.01 -10.01 0.16
CA PHE A 534 -19.52 -10.67 -1.05
C PHE A 534 -18.46 -10.83 -2.14
N VAL A 535 -17.52 -9.89 -2.31
CA VAL A 535 -16.43 -10.02 -3.29
C VAL A 535 -15.44 -11.10 -2.83
N ALA A 536 -15.04 -11.06 -1.56
CA ALA A 536 -14.09 -12.02 -0.99
C ALA A 536 -14.67 -13.44 -0.98
N ALA A 537 -15.93 -13.60 -0.59
CA ALA A 537 -16.61 -14.88 -0.62
C ALA A 537 -16.87 -15.37 -2.06
N ALA A 538 -17.17 -14.48 -3.01
CA ALA A 538 -17.28 -14.81 -4.43
C ALA A 538 -15.96 -15.30 -5.06
N GLU A 539 -14.80 -14.83 -4.61
CA GLU A 539 -13.50 -15.37 -5.04
C GLU A 539 -13.32 -16.85 -4.65
N ILE A 540 -13.95 -17.27 -3.55
CA ILE A 540 -13.86 -18.63 -3.00
C ILE A 540 -14.91 -19.56 -3.61
N ILE A 541 -16.17 -19.12 -3.73
CA ILE A 541 -17.30 -20.00 -4.15
C ILE A 541 -17.48 -20.13 -5.67
N LEU A 542 -16.92 -19.22 -6.47
CA LEU A 542 -17.11 -19.24 -7.92
C LEU A 542 -16.04 -20.10 -8.61
N THR A 543 -16.42 -20.79 -9.68
CA THR A 543 -15.44 -21.54 -10.48
C THR A 543 -14.32 -20.63 -10.97
N PRO A 544 -13.07 -21.10 -11.14
CA PRO A 544 -11.96 -20.27 -11.61
C PRO A 544 -12.25 -19.53 -12.92
N LYS A 545 -13.05 -20.15 -13.81
CA LYS A 545 -13.50 -19.52 -15.06
C LYS A 545 -14.56 -18.44 -14.82
N THR A 546 -15.53 -18.69 -13.95
CA THR A 546 -16.53 -17.69 -13.54
C THR A 546 -15.86 -16.49 -12.87
N TRP A 547 -14.96 -16.72 -11.91
CA TRP A 547 -14.21 -15.67 -11.24
C TRP A 547 -13.40 -14.86 -12.24
N ALA A 548 -12.57 -15.50 -13.07
CA ALA A 548 -11.78 -14.83 -14.10
C ALA A 548 -12.66 -14.03 -15.09
N PHE A 549 -13.86 -14.50 -15.42
CA PHE A 549 -14.77 -13.78 -16.31
C PHE A 549 -15.31 -12.49 -15.68
N TYR A 550 -15.63 -12.47 -14.39
CA TYR A 550 -16.22 -11.31 -13.72
C TYR A 550 -15.21 -10.37 -13.04
N SER A 551 -14.19 -10.91 -12.37
CA SER A 551 -13.17 -10.12 -11.68
C SER A 551 -12.26 -9.35 -12.64
N SER A 552 -12.08 -9.84 -13.86
CA SER A 552 -11.23 -9.21 -14.88
C SER A 552 -11.73 -7.87 -15.43
N ALA A 553 -10.76 -7.14 -15.98
CA ALA A 553 -10.87 -5.87 -16.68
C ALA A 553 -9.93 -5.89 -17.89
N ALA A 554 -9.88 -4.80 -18.67
CA ALA A 554 -8.95 -4.68 -19.79
C ALA A 554 -7.50 -4.57 -19.28
N THR A 555 -6.58 -5.22 -20.00
CA THR A 555 -5.11 -5.14 -19.84
C THR A 555 -4.62 -5.15 -18.40
N ASP A 556 -4.09 -4.02 -17.91
CA ASP A 556 -3.42 -3.89 -16.61
C ASP A 556 -4.42 -3.59 -15.46
N LEU A 557 -5.71 -3.61 -15.75
CA LEU A 557 -6.83 -3.33 -14.84
C LEU A 557 -6.80 -1.91 -14.22
N ILE A 558 -6.08 -0.96 -14.82
CA ILE A 558 -5.87 0.40 -14.30
C ILE A 558 -7.22 1.12 -14.16
N THR A 559 -8.05 1.13 -15.21
CA THR A 559 -9.39 1.77 -15.18
C THR A 559 -10.28 1.12 -14.11
N LYS A 560 -10.21 -0.21 -13.93
CA LYS A 560 -10.98 -0.91 -12.88
C LYS A 560 -10.57 -0.43 -11.49
N GLY A 561 -9.27 -0.35 -11.21
CA GLY A 561 -8.75 0.13 -9.92
C GLY A 561 -9.13 1.60 -9.68
N ARG A 562 -8.89 2.47 -10.67
CA ARG A 562 -9.15 3.91 -10.54
C ARG A 562 -10.64 4.26 -10.42
N ASN A 563 -11.55 3.47 -11.03
CA ASN A 563 -12.99 3.61 -10.82
C ASN A 563 -13.38 3.52 -9.33
N THR A 564 -12.74 2.64 -8.55
CA THR A 564 -13.00 2.52 -7.11
C THR A 564 -12.20 3.54 -6.31
N SER A 565 -10.90 3.74 -6.60
CA SER A 565 -10.06 4.64 -5.79
C SER A 565 -10.49 6.11 -5.86
N ALA A 566 -10.97 6.59 -7.02
CA ALA A 566 -11.33 7.99 -7.22
C ALA A 566 -12.46 8.48 -6.29
N TYR A 567 -13.36 7.58 -5.83
CA TYR A 567 -14.36 7.95 -4.83
C TYR A 567 -13.74 8.29 -3.47
N ALA A 568 -12.63 7.66 -3.09
CA ALA A 568 -11.94 7.95 -1.82
C ALA A 568 -11.24 9.32 -1.82
N GLU A 569 -10.86 9.82 -2.99
CA GLU A 569 -10.23 11.13 -3.17
C GLU A 569 -11.24 12.29 -3.04
N ILE A 570 -12.55 12.03 -3.15
CA ILE A 570 -13.63 13.01 -2.98
C ILE A 570 -14.12 13.01 -1.54
N GLY A 571 -13.82 14.08 -0.80
CA GLY A 571 -14.21 14.24 0.61
C GLY A 571 -15.67 14.67 0.78
N LEU A 572 -16.29 14.26 1.90
CA LEU A 572 -17.62 14.71 2.32
C LEU A 572 -17.56 15.96 3.21
N ARG A 573 -18.57 16.83 3.15
CA ARG A 573 -18.70 18.06 3.96
C ARG A 573 -19.99 18.05 4.80
N PRO A 574 -20.02 17.33 5.94
CA PRO A 574 -21.24 17.13 6.72
C PRO A 574 -21.81 18.41 7.33
N ARG A 575 -23.13 18.41 7.57
CA ARG A 575 -23.86 19.54 8.19
C ARG A 575 -24.52 19.11 9.51
N ILE A 576 -23.86 19.48 10.61
CA ILE A 576 -24.30 19.19 11.98
C ILE A 576 -25.51 20.03 12.43
N LEU A 577 -26.13 19.64 13.55
CA LEU A 577 -27.33 20.28 14.15
C LEU A 577 -28.55 20.36 13.20
N ARG A 578 -28.76 19.30 12.41
CA ARG A 578 -29.98 19.10 11.61
C ARG A 578 -30.80 17.93 12.16
N ASN A 579 -32.12 18.03 12.11
CA ASN A 579 -32.98 16.89 12.42
C ASN A 579 -32.90 15.88 11.28
N VAL A 580 -32.34 14.70 11.57
CA VAL A 580 -32.13 13.58 10.63
C VAL A 580 -32.69 12.27 11.18
N LYS A 581 -33.71 12.35 12.04
CA LYS A 581 -34.39 11.17 12.58
C LYS A 581 -34.91 10.26 11.46
N ASP A 582 -35.64 10.85 10.53
CA ASP A 582 -36.33 10.19 9.43
C ASP A 582 -35.63 10.58 8.11
N VAL A 583 -35.37 9.62 7.20
CA VAL A 583 -34.75 9.86 5.89
C VAL A 583 -35.49 9.12 4.76
N ASN A 584 -35.40 9.65 3.54
CA ASN A 584 -36.07 9.12 2.36
C ASN A 584 -35.08 8.88 1.20
N THR A 585 -34.89 7.62 0.81
CA THR A 585 -34.04 7.19 -0.31
C THR A 585 -34.78 7.07 -1.64
N GLN A 586 -36.08 7.37 -1.70
CA GLN A 586 -36.86 7.26 -2.93
C GLN A 586 -36.38 8.24 -4.01
N THR A 587 -36.38 7.79 -5.27
CA THR A 587 -36.06 8.61 -6.45
C THR A 587 -36.84 8.12 -7.67
N THR A 588 -36.74 8.85 -8.78
CA THR A 588 -37.16 8.36 -10.09
C THR A 588 -35.97 7.91 -10.93
N MET A 589 -36.19 7.01 -11.87
CA MET A 589 -35.29 6.69 -12.97
C MET A 589 -36.13 6.46 -14.22
N LEU A 590 -35.99 7.32 -15.23
CA LEU A 590 -36.69 7.26 -16.50
C LEU A 590 -38.22 7.17 -16.34
N GLY A 591 -38.74 8.04 -15.47
CA GLY A 591 -40.15 8.10 -15.08
C GLY A 591 -40.66 6.93 -14.23
N GLN A 592 -39.80 5.97 -13.87
CA GLN A 592 -40.14 4.86 -12.97
C GLN A 592 -39.76 5.22 -11.53
N GLN A 593 -40.60 4.88 -10.55
CA GLN A 593 -40.30 5.12 -9.12
C GLN A 593 -39.43 4.00 -8.56
N LEU A 594 -38.38 4.37 -7.82
CA LEU A 594 -37.47 3.47 -7.12
C LEU A 594 -37.47 3.79 -5.61
N ASP A 595 -37.31 2.76 -4.79
CA ASP A 595 -37.15 2.89 -3.34
C ASP A 595 -35.68 3.15 -2.92
N VAL A 596 -34.74 2.91 -3.83
CA VAL A 596 -33.32 3.16 -3.68
C VAL A 596 -32.72 3.78 -4.96
N PRO A 597 -31.71 4.66 -4.86
CA PRO A 597 -31.15 5.37 -6.02
C PRO A 597 -30.05 4.57 -6.74
N PHE A 598 -30.18 3.25 -6.76
CA PHE A 598 -29.24 2.35 -7.45
C PHE A 598 -29.99 1.21 -8.16
N PHE A 599 -29.38 0.69 -9.23
CA PHE A 599 -29.94 -0.35 -10.08
C PHE A 599 -28.88 -1.37 -10.52
N CYS A 600 -29.30 -2.54 -10.96
CA CYS A 600 -28.40 -3.53 -11.56
C CYS A 600 -28.04 -3.13 -12.99
N SER A 601 -26.78 -2.72 -13.19
CA SER A 601 -26.21 -2.35 -14.49
C SER A 601 -26.05 -3.61 -15.38
N PRO A 602 -26.09 -3.49 -16.72
CA PRO A 602 -26.05 -4.64 -17.63
C PRO A 602 -24.90 -5.62 -17.37
N ALA A 603 -25.28 -6.77 -16.85
CA ALA A 603 -24.43 -7.93 -16.63
C ALA A 603 -24.85 -9.06 -17.57
N ALA A 604 -23.87 -9.70 -18.19
CA ALA A 604 -24.07 -10.86 -19.06
C ALA A 604 -23.71 -12.15 -18.33
N MET A 605 -24.34 -13.25 -18.72
CA MET A 605 -24.01 -14.62 -18.31
C MET A 605 -24.25 -15.01 -16.85
N ALA A 606 -25.30 -14.50 -16.20
CA ALA A 606 -25.51 -14.74 -14.77
C ALA A 606 -25.69 -16.23 -14.38
N LYS A 607 -25.99 -17.14 -15.34
CA LYS A 607 -25.93 -18.60 -15.11
C LYS A 607 -24.56 -19.12 -14.67
N LEU A 608 -23.47 -18.39 -14.95
CA LEU A 608 -22.13 -18.72 -14.46
C LEU A 608 -21.99 -18.64 -12.94
N VAL A 609 -22.89 -17.93 -12.26
CA VAL A 609 -22.93 -17.79 -10.78
C VAL A 609 -24.03 -18.67 -10.18
N HIS A 610 -25.23 -18.61 -10.74
CA HIS A 610 -26.41 -19.27 -10.17
C HIS A 610 -27.26 -19.91 -11.27
N PRO A 611 -27.78 -21.14 -11.13
CA PRO A 611 -28.51 -21.83 -12.20
C PRO A 611 -29.73 -21.05 -12.76
N ARG A 612 -30.38 -20.24 -11.92
CA ARG A 612 -31.49 -19.34 -12.30
C ARG A 612 -31.06 -17.92 -12.69
N GLY A 613 -29.76 -17.60 -12.61
CA GLY A 613 -29.13 -16.41 -13.19
C GLY A 613 -29.92 -15.11 -13.02
N GLU A 614 -30.23 -14.47 -14.14
CA GLU A 614 -30.92 -13.18 -14.20
C GLU A 614 -32.34 -13.19 -13.60
N GLN A 615 -32.99 -14.36 -13.46
CA GLN A 615 -34.30 -14.48 -12.78
C GLN A 615 -34.19 -14.18 -11.29
N GLU A 616 -33.11 -14.59 -10.64
CA GLU A 616 -32.91 -14.35 -9.20
C GLU A 616 -32.39 -12.94 -8.92
N LEU A 617 -31.60 -12.36 -9.84
CA LEU A 617 -31.31 -10.93 -9.83
C LEU A 617 -32.62 -10.12 -9.85
N ALA A 618 -33.53 -10.44 -10.76
CA ALA A 618 -34.82 -9.75 -10.85
C ALA A 618 -35.67 -9.93 -9.57
N ARG A 619 -35.69 -11.12 -8.96
CA ARG A 619 -36.40 -11.34 -7.69
C ARG A 619 -35.85 -10.50 -6.55
N GLY A 620 -34.53 -10.51 -6.33
CA GLY A 620 -33.91 -9.74 -5.23
C GLY A 620 -33.94 -8.23 -5.45
N LEU A 621 -33.93 -7.76 -6.70
CA LEU A 621 -34.10 -6.33 -7.01
C LEU A 621 -35.55 -5.86 -6.80
N LYS A 622 -36.53 -6.76 -6.93
CA LYS A 622 -37.96 -6.46 -6.69
C LYS A 622 -38.27 -6.30 -5.20
N SER A 623 -37.69 -7.09 -4.30
CA SER A 623 -37.96 -6.98 -2.86
C SER A 623 -37.52 -5.64 -2.26
N VAL A 624 -36.38 -5.11 -2.74
CA VAL A 624 -35.79 -3.83 -2.31
C VAL A 624 -36.26 -2.60 -3.11
N GLY A 625 -37.16 -2.76 -4.09
CA GLY A 625 -37.67 -1.65 -4.91
C GLY A 625 -36.62 -0.95 -5.79
N SER A 626 -35.65 -1.72 -6.30
CA SER A 626 -34.60 -1.26 -7.22
C SER A 626 -35.08 -1.42 -8.69
N ALA A 627 -34.16 -1.48 -9.66
CA ALA A 627 -34.41 -1.74 -11.07
C ALA A 627 -33.32 -2.63 -11.68
N MET A 628 -33.60 -3.23 -12.83
CA MET A 628 -32.66 -4.10 -13.54
C MET A 628 -32.54 -3.70 -15.01
N CYS A 629 -31.30 -3.57 -15.51
CA CYS A 629 -31.03 -3.44 -16.94
C CYS A 629 -30.49 -4.76 -17.50
N VAL A 630 -31.29 -5.47 -18.29
CA VAL A 630 -30.97 -6.80 -18.82
C VAL A 630 -30.00 -6.68 -20.00
N SER A 631 -28.92 -7.46 -20.04
CA SER A 631 -27.98 -7.46 -21.17
C SER A 631 -28.52 -8.19 -22.40
N THR A 632 -28.15 -7.74 -23.60
CA THR A 632 -28.31 -8.52 -24.86
C THR A 632 -27.66 -9.92 -24.75
N ASN A 633 -26.63 -10.06 -23.91
CA ASN A 633 -25.89 -11.30 -23.68
C ASN A 633 -26.28 -12.00 -22.34
N ALA A 634 -27.49 -11.79 -21.82
CA ALA A 634 -28.00 -12.52 -20.64
C ALA A 634 -28.15 -14.03 -20.90
N SER A 635 -28.13 -14.84 -19.84
CA SER A 635 -28.23 -16.31 -19.93
C SER A 635 -29.64 -16.85 -20.17
N PHE A 636 -30.66 -16.01 -20.11
CA PHE A 636 -32.08 -16.34 -20.34
C PHE A 636 -32.68 -15.39 -21.38
N PRO A 637 -33.67 -15.83 -22.17
CA PRO A 637 -34.57 -14.94 -22.88
C PRO A 637 -35.22 -13.96 -21.92
N ILE A 638 -35.33 -12.69 -22.32
CA ILE A 638 -35.89 -11.64 -21.45
C ILE A 638 -37.34 -11.91 -21.02
N ALA A 639 -38.14 -12.62 -21.83
CA ALA A 639 -39.49 -13.05 -21.45
C ALA A 639 -39.49 -13.93 -20.17
N GLU A 640 -38.56 -14.89 -20.06
CA GLU A 640 -38.43 -15.75 -18.87
C GLU A 640 -37.99 -14.96 -17.62
N ILE A 641 -37.33 -13.81 -17.79
CA ILE A 641 -36.97 -12.90 -16.69
C ILE A 641 -38.24 -12.17 -16.23
N PHE A 642 -39.06 -11.64 -17.14
CA PHE A 642 -40.37 -11.04 -16.82
C PHE A 642 -41.32 -12.03 -16.11
N GLU A 643 -41.40 -13.27 -16.58
CA GLU A 643 -42.20 -14.32 -15.94
C GLU A 643 -41.74 -14.60 -14.50
N SER A 644 -40.43 -14.65 -14.24
CA SER A 644 -39.90 -14.92 -12.90
C SER A 644 -40.23 -13.85 -11.84
N ILE A 645 -40.52 -12.61 -12.28
CA ILE A 645 -40.93 -11.46 -11.46
C ILE A 645 -42.41 -11.56 -11.11
N SER A 646 -43.22 -12.06 -12.04
CA SER A 646 -44.67 -12.25 -11.91
C SER A 646 -45.02 -13.45 -11.01
N GLN A 647 -44.16 -14.46 -11.00
CA GLN A 647 -44.28 -15.66 -10.16
C GLN A 647 -43.69 -15.50 -8.74
N SER A 648 -43.03 -14.37 -8.44
CA SER A 648 -42.45 -14.13 -7.12
C SER A 648 -43.55 -13.81 -6.11
N PRO A 649 -43.57 -14.42 -4.90
CA PRO A 649 -44.51 -14.06 -3.85
C PRO A 649 -44.48 -12.55 -3.56
N SER A 650 -45.63 -11.97 -3.22
CA SER A 650 -45.78 -10.54 -2.91
C SER A 650 -45.22 -10.19 -1.53
N HIS A 651 -43.90 -10.34 -1.37
CA HIS A 651 -43.13 -9.92 -0.19
C HIS A 651 -42.34 -8.62 -0.42
N ALA A 652 -42.39 -8.05 -1.63
CA ALA A 652 -41.86 -6.72 -1.89
C ALA A 652 -42.60 -5.69 -1.00
N SER A 653 -41.85 -5.04 -0.11
CA SER A 653 -42.36 -4.16 0.94
C SER A 653 -43.24 -2.99 0.44
N THR A 654 -43.12 -2.62 -0.83
CA THR A 654 -43.81 -1.46 -1.43
C THR A 654 -44.89 -1.81 -2.46
N GLY A 655 -45.10 -3.10 -2.77
CA GLY A 655 -46.15 -3.55 -3.69
C GLY A 655 -45.99 -3.09 -5.16
N ARG A 656 -44.81 -2.62 -5.55
CA ARG A 656 -44.51 -2.11 -6.90
C ARG A 656 -43.93 -3.20 -7.83
N ASP A 657 -44.13 -3.02 -9.13
CA ASP A 657 -43.45 -3.82 -10.15
C ASP A 657 -42.00 -3.37 -10.34
N LEU A 658 -41.12 -4.33 -10.64
CA LEU A 658 -39.71 -4.08 -10.93
C LEU A 658 -39.55 -3.39 -12.31
N PRO A 659 -38.94 -2.20 -12.39
CA PRO A 659 -38.58 -1.60 -13.67
C PRO A 659 -37.49 -2.41 -14.39
N ILE A 660 -37.85 -2.98 -15.54
CA ILE A 660 -36.91 -3.64 -16.45
C ILE A 660 -36.53 -2.68 -17.58
N PHE A 661 -35.23 -2.42 -17.70
CA PHE A 661 -34.58 -1.77 -18.81
C PHE A 661 -33.84 -2.81 -19.66
N PHE A 662 -33.55 -2.51 -20.94
CA PHE A 662 -32.82 -3.44 -21.81
C PHE A 662 -31.57 -2.79 -22.40
N GLN A 663 -30.42 -3.44 -22.25
CA GLN A 663 -29.18 -3.04 -22.88
C GLN A 663 -29.05 -3.68 -24.26
N LEU A 664 -28.93 -2.84 -25.28
CA LEU A 664 -28.72 -3.23 -26.66
C LEU A 664 -27.22 -3.18 -27.02
N TYR A 665 -26.71 -4.28 -27.56
CA TYR A 665 -25.61 -4.25 -28.52
C TYR A 665 -26.18 -4.23 -29.93
N VAL A 666 -25.72 -3.30 -30.76
CA VAL A 666 -26.14 -3.24 -32.16
C VAL A 666 -25.39 -4.33 -32.94
N ASP A 667 -26.14 -5.19 -33.62
CA ASP A 667 -25.63 -6.27 -34.46
C ASP A 667 -25.26 -5.72 -35.84
N LYS A 668 -24.20 -6.26 -36.45
CA LYS A 668 -23.79 -5.96 -37.83
C LYS A 668 -24.94 -6.15 -38.83
N GLU A 669 -25.81 -7.11 -38.57
CA GLU A 669 -27.09 -7.28 -39.26
C GLU A 669 -28.18 -6.47 -38.55
N ARG A 670 -28.26 -5.16 -38.85
CA ARG A 670 -29.16 -4.19 -38.18
C ARG A 670 -30.62 -4.64 -38.05
N GLU A 671 -31.14 -5.43 -38.99
CA GLU A 671 -32.48 -6.02 -38.93
C GLU A 671 -32.71 -6.96 -37.71
N LYS A 672 -31.67 -7.62 -37.20
CA LYS A 672 -31.77 -8.39 -35.95
C LYS A 672 -32.01 -7.48 -34.75
N SER A 673 -31.24 -6.39 -34.64
CA SER A 673 -31.43 -5.39 -33.59
C SER A 673 -32.81 -4.73 -33.69
N ALA A 674 -33.31 -4.43 -34.90
CA ALA A 674 -34.65 -3.89 -35.09
C ALA A 674 -35.75 -4.86 -34.61
N ARG A 675 -35.66 -6.15 -34.95
CA ARG A 675 -36.59 -7.18 -34.45
C ARG A 675 -36.50 -7.35 -32.93
N LEU A 676 -35.29 -7.37 -32.36
CA LEU A 676 -35.06 -7.48 -30.93
C LEU A 676 -35.65 -6.29 -30.16
N LEU A 677 -35.43 -5.06 -30.65
CA LEU A 677 -36.02 -3.84 -30.10
C LEU A 677 -37.55 -3.91 -30.08
N LYS A 678 -38.17 -4.38 -31.17
CA LYS A 678 -39.63 -4.53 -31.22
C LYS A 678 -40.12 -5.60 -30.23
N HIS A 679 -39.40 -6.71 -30.08
CA HIS A 679 -39.75 -7.77 -29.13
C HIS A 679 -39.67 -7.28 -27.68
N VAL A 680 -38.58 -6.62 -27.27
CA VAL A 680 -38.45 -6.13 -25.88
C VAL A 680 -39.46 -5.02 -25.54
N GLU A 681 -39.83 -4.19 -26.52
CA GLU A 681 -40.91 -3.21 -26.40
C GLU A 681 -42.27 -3.88 -26.11
N THR A 682 -42.58 -5.01 -26.79
CA THR A 682 -43.83 -5.76 -26.51
C THR A 682 -43.88 -6.44 -25.14
N LEU A 683 -42.73 -6.65 -24.49
CA LEU A 683 -42.64 -7.22 -23.13
C LEU A 683 -42.76 -6.16 -22.02
N GLY A 684 -42.85 -4.87 -22.38
CA GLY A 684 -43.04 -3.79 -21.41
C GLY A 684 -41.77 -3.23 -20.78
N VAL A 685 -40.60 -3.45 -21.42
CA VAL A 685 -39.33 -2.79 -21.10
C VAL A 685 -39.50 -1.26 -21.09
N LYS A 686 -38.87 -0.58 -20.14
CA LYS A 686 -39.08 0.85 -19.88
C LYS A 686 -38.15 1.79 -20.64
N ALA A 687 -36.95 1.35 -21.02
CA ALA A 687 -35.98 2.09 -21.82
C ALA A 687 -34.89 1.18 -22.42
N ILE A 688 -34.19 1.68 -23.44
CA ILE A 688 -33.11 1.01 -24.15
C ILE A 688 -31.76 1.67 -23.84
N PHE A 689 -30.80 0.91 -23.32
CA PHE A 689 -29.43 1.34 -23.06
C PHE A 689 -28.52 0.85 -24.20
N VAL A 690 -28.25 1.70 -25.19
CA VAL A 690 -27.37 1.37 -26.31
C VAL A 690 -25.92 1.48 -25.84
N THR A 691 -25.18 0.38 -25.88
CA THR A 691 -23.78 0.35 -25.42
C THR A 691 -22.83 0.82 -26.50
N VAL A 692 -22.08 1.89 -26.23
CA VAL A 692 -21.14 2.53 -27.15
C VAL A 692 -19.67 2.46 -26.71
N ASP A 693 -19.39 2.02 -25.46
CA ASP A 693 -18.02 1.85 -24.94
C ASP A 693 -17.34 0.53 -25.32
N ALA A 694 -17.97 -0.33 -26.14
CA ALA A 694 -17.43 -1.64 -26.52
C ALA A 694 -17.62 -1.99 -28.02
N PRO A 695 -17.22 -1.12 -28.97
CA PRO A 695 -17.25 -1.43 -30.41
C PRO A 695 -16.27 -2.56 -30.77
N VAL A 696 -15.25 -2.78 -29.95
CA VAL A 696 -14.33 -3.91 -30.00
C VAL A 696 -14.24 -4.50 -28.58
N PRO A 697 -14.23 -5.84 -28.41
CA PRO A 697 -14.07 -6.44 -27.09
C PRO A 697 -12.73 -6.10 -26.45
N GLY A 698 -12.74 -5.58 -25.22
CA GLY A 698 -11.51 -5.31 -24.46
C GLY A 698 -10.74 -6.59 -24.13
N LYS A 699 -9.40 -6.49 -24.10
CA LYS A 699 -8.50 -7.62 -23.84
C LYS A 699 -8.44 -7.94 -22.35
N ARG A 700 -9.12 -9.01 -21.91
CA ARG A 700 -9.24 -9.38 -20.49
C ARG A 700 -8.36 -10.58 -20.13
N GLU A 701 -7.10 -10.34 -19.82
CA GLU A 701 -6.08 -11.41 -19.79
C GLU A 701 -6.40 -12.60 -18.88
N ALA A 702 -6.96 -12.38 -17.70
CA ALA A 702 -7.34 -13.48 -16.79
C ALA A 702 -8.45 -14.37 -17.41
N ASP A 703 -9.39 -13.79 -18.15
CA ASP A 703 -10.42 -14.56 -18.88
C ASP A 703 -9.82 -15.32 -20.07
N GLU A 704 -8.84 -14.76 -20.77
CA GLU A 704 -8.18 -15.45 -21.89
C GLU A 704 -7.32 -16.64 -21.41
N ARG A 705 -6.69 -16.54 -20.23
CA ARG A 705 -5.83 -17.60 -19.65
C ARG A 705 -6.60 -18.86 -19.23
N VAL A 706 -7.85 -18.74 -18.77
CA VAL A 706 -8.67 -19.89 -18.34
C VAL A 706 -9.56 -20.35 -19.50
N LYS A 707 -9.51 -21.65 -19.84
CA LYS A 707 -10.33 -22.24 -20.91
C LYS A 707 -11.83 -22.06 -20.62
N ALA A 708 -12.61 -21.90 -21.69
CA ALA A 708 -14.07 -21.87 -21.65
C ALA A 708 -14.67 -23.23 -22.02
N ASP A 709 -15.86 -23.53 -21.48
CA ASP A 709 -16.69 -24.62 -21.98
C ASP A 709 -17.33 -24.20 -23.32
N GLU A 710 -17.05 -24.95 -24.39
CA GLU A 710 -17.50 -24.64 -25.75
C GLU A 710 -18.97 -25.01 -26.01
N THR A 711 -19.63 -25.71 -25.08
CA THR A 711 -21.08 -25.97 -25.16
C THR A 711 -21.91 -24.73 -24.83
N MET A 712 -21.32 -23.72 -24.17
CA MET A 712 -22.00 -22.51 -23.74
C MET A 712 -22.46 -21.63 -24.91
N SER A 713 -23.70 -21.13 -24.84
CA SER A 713 -24.24 -20.17 -25.79
C SER A 713 -25.23 -19.19 -25.15
N THR A 714 -25.52 -18.09 -25.85
CA THR A 714 -26.41 -17.00 -25.40
C THR A 714 -27.72 -17.00 -26.20
N PRO A 715 -28.91 -17.07 -25.56
CA PRO A 715 -30.17 -17.20 -26.30
C PRO A 715 -30.53 -16.01 -27.20
N MET A 716 -30.22 -14.78 -26.80
CA MET A 716 -30.68 -13.57 -27.50
C MET A 716 -29.75 -13.11 -28.63
N SER A 717 -28.43 -13.27 -28.50
CA SER A 717 -27.46 -12.92 -29.55
C SER A 717 -26.93 -14.13 -30.34
N GLY A 718 -27.15 -15.35 -29.88
CA GLY A 718 -26.70 -16.58 -30.54
C GLY A 718 -25.18 -16.83 -30.46
N ALA A 719 -24.42 -16.03 -29.71
CA ALA A 719 -22.98 -16.20 -29.58
C ALA A 719 -22.66 -17.49 -28.79
N LYS A 720 -21.70 -18.27 -29.30
CA LYS A 720 -21.22 -19.54 -28.72
C LYS A 720 -19.77 -19.43 -28.26
N ALA A 721 -19.43 -20.03 -27.12
CA ALA A 721 -18.06 -20.07 -26.63
C ALA A 721 -17.15 -20.96 -27.50
N LYS A 722 -15.84 -20.67 -27.50
CA LYS A 722 -14.81 -21.39 -28.25
C LYS A 722 -13.43 -21.12 -27.63
N ASN A 723 -12.50 -22.05 -27.69
CA ASN A 723 -11.10 -21.81 -27.37
C ASN A 723 -10.29 -21.69 -28.68
N ASP A 724 -9.35 -20.75 -28.74
CA ASP A 724 -8.46 -20.60 -29.90
C ASP A 724 -6.98 -20.41 -29.46
N LYS A 725 -6.08 -20.17 -30.42
CA LYS A 725 -4.64 -19.97 -30.15
C LYS A 725 -4.32 -18.77 -29.23
N LYS A 726 -5.30 -17.91 -28.95
CA LYS A 726 -5.25 -16.75 -28.04
C LYS A 726 -6.13 -16.98 -26.78
N GLY A 727 -6.40 -18.23 -26.40
CA GLY A 727 -7.03 -18.59 -25.12
C GLY A 727 -8.56 -18.72 -25.15
N GLY A 728 -9.15 -18.89 -23.96
CA GLY A 728 -10.57 -19.18 -23.72
C GLY A 728 -11.45 -17.93 -23.60
N ALA A 729 -11.23 -16.92 -24.45
CA ALA A 729 -11.70 -15.55 -24.26
C ALA A 729 -13.22 -15.36 -24.46
N LEU A 730 -14.05 -15.74 -23.48
CA LEU A 730 -15.51 -15.58 -23.49
C LEU A 730 -15.93 -14.17 -23.94
N GLY A 731 -15.29 -13.13 -23.41
CA GLY A 731 -15.63 -11.74 -23.73
C GLY A 731 -15.35 -11.35 -25.18
N ARG A 732 -14.22 -11.83 -25.74
CA ARG A 732 -13.84 -11.59 -27.14
C ARG A 732 -14.83 -12.22 -28.11
N ILE A 733 -15.36 -13.38 -27.73
CA ILE A 733 -16.25 -14.18 -28.57
C ILE A 733 -17.69 -13.67 -28.49
N MET A 734 -18.14 -13.36 -27.27
CA MET A 734 -19.48 -12.80 -27.02
C MET A 734 -19.67 -11.37 -27.55
N GLY A 735 -18.60 -10.65 -27.91
CA GLY A 735 -18.68 -9.36 -28.59
C GLY A 735 -18.42 -9.43 -30.10
N GLY A 736 -18.24 -10.62 -30.69
CA GLY A 736 -17.87 -10.77 -32.11
C GLY A 736 -18.94 -10.30 -33.12
N TYR A 737 -20.21 -10.22 -32.71
CA TYR A 737 -21.33 -9.74 -33.53
C TYR A 737 -21.55 -8.22 -33.48
N ILE A 738 -20.93 -7.53 -32.51
CA ILE A 738 -21.14 -6.10 -32.27
C ILE A 738 -20.65 -5.28 -33.47
N ASP A 739 -21.47 -4.35 -33.93
CA ASP A 739 -21.15 -3.46 -35.03
C ASP A 739 -20.22 -2.32 -34.59
N ALA A 740 -18.94 -2.45 -34.98
CA ALA A 740 -17.92 -1.42 -34.74
C ALA A 740 -18.11 -0.15 -35.60
N THR A 741 -19.09 -0.10 -36.51
CA THR A 741 -19.41 1.07 -37.34
C THR A 741 -20.52 1.95 -36.77
N LEU A 742 -21.08 1.58 -35.61
CA LEU A 742 -22.12 2.36 -34.92
C LEU A 742 -21.66 3.81 -34.68
N SER A 743 -22.47 4.78 -35.11
CA SER A 743 -22.11 6.20 -35.11
C SER A 743 -23.31 7.12 -34.82
N TRP A 744 -23.06 8.42 -34.61
CA TRP A 744 -24.10 9.41 -34.31
C TRP A 744 -25.23 9.47 -35.36
N SER A 745 -24.96 9.18 -36.64
CA SER A 745 -26.01 9.09 -37.67
C SER A 745 -27.00 7.93 -37.46
N ASP A 746 -26.63 6.90 -36.71
CA ASP A 746 -27.50 5.74 -36.42
C ASP A 746 -28.60 6.04 -35.39
N ILE A 747 -28.50 7.15 -34.63
CA ILE A 747 -29.53 7.55 -33.65
C ILE A 747 -30.88 7.73 -34.35
N ALA A 748 -30.89 8.30 -35.56
CA ALA A 748 -32.11 8.45 -36.35
C ALA A 748 -32.72 7.11 -36.77
N TRP A 749 -31.92 6.05 -36.95
CA TRP A 749 -32.40 4.69 -37.21
C TRP A 749 -32.95 4.04 -35.94
N LEU A 750 -32.24 4.12 -34.81
CA LEU A 750 -32.71 3.62 -33.52
C LEU A 750 -34.08 4.21 -33.12
N ARG A 751 -34.27 5.53 -33.32
CA ARG A 751 -35.53 6.25 -33.10
C ARG A 751 -36.69 5.85 -34.04
N ARG A 752 -36.40 5.16 -35.15
CA ARG A 752 -37.41 4.51 -36.00
C ARG A 752 -37.77 3.10 -35.50
N CYS A 753 -36.82 2.40 -34.89
CA CYS A 753 -37.00 1.02 -34.42
C CYS A 753 -37.79 0.90 -33.10
N THR A 754 -37.77 1.90 -32.23
CA THR A 754 -38.52 1.89 -30.96
C THR A 754 -39.08 3.28 -30.59
N LYS A 755 -40.10 3.31 -29.73
CA LYS A 755 -40.63 4.52 -29.08
C LYS A 755 -40.26 4.63 -27.60
N LEU A 756 -39.53 3.64 -27.06
CA LEU A 756 -38.98 3.71 -25.72
C LEU A 756 -37.89 4.79 -25.61
N PRO A 757 -37.67 5.34 -24.41
CA PRO A 757 -36.49 6.16 -24.13
C PRO A 757 -35.19 5.43 -24.50
N ILE A 758 -34.24 6.16 -25.09
CA ILE A 758 -32.94 5.68 -25.54
C ILE A 758 -31.87 6.39 -24.72
N LEU A 759 -31.00 5.60 -24.10
CA LEU A 759 -29.83 6.06 -23.37
C LEU A 759 -28.54 5.55 -24.02
N LEU A 760 -27.51 6.38 -24.01
CA LEU A 760 -26.16 5.96 -24.41
C LEU A 760 -25.38 5.50 -23.18
N LYS A 761 -25.08 4.19 -23.12
CA LYS A 761 -24.21 3.60 -22.11
C LYS A 761 -22.77 3.58 -22.62
N GLY A 762 -21.86 4.21 -21.87
CA GLY A 762 -20.44 4.24 -22.22
C GLY A 762 -19.86 5.63 -22.51
N VAL A 763 -20.61 6.69 -22.19
CA VAL A 763 -20.15 8.07 -22.32
C VAL A 763 -18.99 8.30 -21.36
N GLN A 764 -17.86 8.81 -21.88
CA GLN A 764 -16.59 8.94 -21.16
C GLN A 764 -15.99 10.36 -21.22
N THR A 765 -16.68 11.30 -21.86
CA THR A 765 -16.29 12.72 -21.95
C THR A 765 -17.49 13.64 -21.83
N SER A 766 -17.27 14.91 -21.48
CA SER A 766 -18.27 15.97 -21.54
C SER A 766 -18.65 16.38 -22.96
N LEU A 767 -17.77 16.13 -23.94
CA LEU A 767 -18.01 16.41 -25.36
C LEU A 767 -19.08 15.48 -25.94
N ASP A 768 -18.94 14.17 -25.74
CA ASP A 768 -19.94 13.17 -26.17
C ASP A 768 -21.30 13.40 -25.49
N ALA A 769 -21.30 13.87 -24.24
CA ALA A 769 -22.53 14.23 -23.52
C ALA A 769 -23.27 15.42 -24.17
N LYS A 770 -22.55 16.41 -24.71
CA LYS A 770 -23.16 17.52 -25.49
C LYS A 770 -23.71 17.03 -26.82
N ILE A 771 -22.97 16.18 -27.54
CA ILE A 771 -23.44 15.62 -28.82
C ILE A 771 -24.70 14.76 -28.61
N ALA A 772 -24.79 14.03 -27.48
CA ALA A 772 -25.99 13.30 -27.09
C ALA A 772 -27.21 14.22 -26.87
N VAL A 773 -27.02 15.38 -26.21
CA VAL A 773 -28.05 16.42 -26.09
C VAL A 773 -28.50 16.93 -27.46
N GLU A 774 -27.56 17.23 -28.36
CA GLU A 774 -27.86 17.74 -29.71
C GLU A 774 -28.65 16.74 -30.56
N HIS A 775 -28.39 15.44 -30.39
CA HIS A 775 -29.13 14.36 -31.06
C HIS A 775 -30.44 13.99 -30.33
N GLY A 776 -30.80 14.71 -29.26
CA GLY A 776 -32.02 14.48 -28.50
C GLY A 776 -32.09 13.08 -27.89
N ILE A 777 -31.00 12.61 -27.28
CA ILE A 777 -30.94 11.40 -26.46
C ILE A 777 -31.66 11.65 -25.12
N ASP A 778 -32.37 10.65 -24.57
CA ASP A 778 -33.20 10.85 -23.36
C ASP A 778 -32.41 10.74 -22.04
N GLY A 779 -31.20 10.17 -22.09
CA GLY A 779 -30.29 10.05 -20.96
C GLY A 779 -28.95 9.41 -21.32
N ILE A 780 -28.00 9.45 -20.40
CA ILE A 780 -26.69 8.82 -20.58
C ILE A 780 -26.33 7.99 -19.35
N LEU A 781 -25.53 6.94 -19.56
CA LEU A 781 -24.87 6.20 -18.49
C LEU A 781 -23.36 6.39 -18.64
N VAL A 782 -22.82 7.27 -17.80
CA VAL A 782 -21.39 7.57 -17.67
C VAL A 782 -20.68 6.31 -17.18
N SER A 783 -19.89 5.71 -18.06
CA SER A 783 -19.37 4.34 -17.89
C SER A 783 -18.17 4.09 -18.79
N ASN A 784 -17.22 3.30 -18.30
CA ASN A 784 -16.08 2.76 -19.06
C ASN A 784 -16.13 1.22 -19.05
N HIS A 785 -17.34 0.68 -19.13
CA HIS A 785 -17.67 -0.74 -19.01
C HIS A 785 -17.15 -1.41 -17.72
N GLY A 786 -17.06 -0.65 -16.62
CA GLY A 786 -16.43 -1.10 -15.36
C GLY A 786 -14.95 -1.47 -15.53
N GLY A 787 -14.25 -0.74 -16.41
CA GLY A 787 -12.86 -0.96 -16.82
C GLY A 787 -12.63 -2.11 -17.81
N ARG A 788 -13.67 -2.65 -18.46
CA ARG A 788 -13.57 -3.88 -19.28
C ARG A 788 -13.30 -3.65 -20.77
N SER A 789 -13.38 -2.40 -21.24
CA SER A 789 -13.16 -2.05 -22.65
C SER A 789 -11.80 -1.41 -22.89
N LEU A 790 -11.70 -0.09 -22.70
CA LEU A 790 -10.45 0.67 -22.79
C LEU A 790 -9.84 0.82 -21.40
N ASP A 791 -8.59 0.39 -21.27
CA ASP A 791 -7.80 0.63 -20.06
C ASP A 791 -7.13 2.00 -20.13
N THR A 792 -6.78 2.57 -18.98
CA THR A 792 -6.40 3.99 -18.79
C THR A 792 -7.49 5.05 -19.04
N SER A 793 -8.70 4.65 -19.47
CA SER A 793 -9.90 5.52 -19.45
C SER A 793 -10.10 6.24 -18.11
N PRO A 794 -10.70 7.45 -18.12
CA PRO A 794 -10.98 8.19 -16.89
C PRO A 794 -11.97 7.43 -15.98
N PRO A 795 -11.84 7.56 -14.65
CA PRO A 795 -12.85 7.08 -13.70
C PRO A 795 -14.19 7.76 -13.97
N SER A 796 -15.28 7.00 -13.97
CA SER A 796 -16.62 7.52 -14.28
C SER A 796 -17.06 8.67 -13.36
N ILE A 797 -16.64 8.66 -12.09
CA ILE A 797 -16.93 9.74 -11.14
C ILE A 797 -16.20 11.05 -11.47
N LEU A 798 -15.02 10.97 -12.11
CA LEU A 798 -14.31 12.15 -12.61
C LEU A 798 -14.93 12.66 -13.92
N VAL A 799 -15.44 11.78 -14.78
CA VAL A 799 -16.25 12.19 -15.95
C VAL A 799 -17.55 12.89 -15.51
N LEU A 800 -18.20 12.44 -14.44
CA LEU A 800 -19.37 13.11 -13.88
C LEU A 800 -19.03 14.52 -13.33
N LEU A 801 -17.86 14.69 -12.72
CA LEU A 801 -17.34 16.00 -12.32
C LEU A 801 -16.93 16.86 -13.55
N GLU A 802 -16.45 16.24 -14.63
CA GLU A 802 -16.22 16.89 -15.91
C GLU A 802 -17.52 17.42 -16.54
N LEU A 803 -18.63 16.68 -16.45
CA LEU A 803 -19.94 17.17 -16.88
C LEU A 803 -20.32 18.43 -16.08
N GLN A 804 -20.17 18.41 -14.76
CA GLN A 804 -20.45 19.58 -13.90
C GLN A 804 -19.58 20.81 -14.27
N LYS A 805 -18.31 20.60 -14.65
CA LYS A 805 -17.37 21.67 -15.03
C LYS A 805 -17.64 22.22 -16.45
N ASN A 806 -17.81 21.32 -17.42
CA ASN A 806 -17.70 21.64 -18.85
C ASN A 806 -19.04 21.56 -19.61
N ALA A 807 -20.04 20.87 -19.06
CA ALA A 807 -21.33 20.59 -19.70
C ALA A 807 -22.54 20.57 -18.72
N PRO A 808 -22.68 21.54 -17.78
CA PRO A 808 -23.74 21.49 -16.76
C PRO A 808 -25.15 21.46 -17.37
N GLU A 809 -25.34 22.02 -18.57
CA GLU A 809 -26.60 22.00 -19.33
C GLU A 809 -27.11 20.60 -19.70
N VAL A 810 -26.27 19.56 -19.54
CA VAL A 810 -26.65 18.16 -19.73
C VAL A 810 -27.66 17.71 -18.67
N PHE A 811 -27.46 18.11 -17.41
CA PHE A 811 -28.31 17.70 -16.29
C PHE A 811 -29.73 18.30 -16.34
N ASP A 812 -29.90 19.42 -17.04
CA ASP A 812 -31.21 20.07 -17.26
C ASP A 812 -32.02 19.42 -18.39
N LYS A 813 -31.37 18.67 -19.28
CA LYS A 813 -31.96 18.22 -20.56
C LYS A 813 -32.19 16.71 -20.66
N MET A 814 -31.43 15.90 -19.94
CA MET A 814 -31.54 14.44 -19.98
C MET A 814 -31.10 13.80 -18.66
N GLU A 815 -31.58 12.58 -18.36
CA GLU A 815 -31.17 11.91 -17.11
C GLU A 815 -29.72 11.41 -17.22
N VAL A 816 -28.87 11.82 -16.27
CA VAL A 816 -27.48 11.35 -16.15
C VAL A 816 -27.40 10.23 -15.13
N LEU A 817 -26.93 9.07 -15.56
CA LEU A 817 -26.65 7.90 -14.73
C LEU A 817 -25.14 7.64 -14.72
N ILE A 818 -24.65 6.88 -13.74
CA ILE A 818 -23.24 6.52 -13.60
C ILE A 818 -23.08 5.08 -13.15
N ASP A 819 -22.11 4.34 -13.69
CA ASP A 819 -21.66 3.06 -13.11
C ASP A 819 -20.14 2.98 -12.95
N GLY A 820 -19.67 1.91 -12.31
CA GLY A 820 -18.25 1.60 -12.17
C GLY A 820 -17.67 1.98 -10.81
N GLY A 821 -17.01 1.01 -10.16
CA GLY A 821 -16.23 1.21 -8.94
C GLY A 821 -16.99 1.38 -7.63
N ILE A 822 -18.26 1.77 -7.70
CA ILE A 822 -19.19 1.95 -6.57
C ILE A 822 -19.29 0.67 -5.74
N MET A 823 -18.99 0.77 -4.45
CA MET A 823 -19.09 -0.34 -3.50
C MET A 823 -19.71 0.08 -2.15
N ARG A 824 -19.84 1.37 -1.85
CA ARG A 824 -20.36 1.85 -0.56
C ARG A 824 -21.51 2.85 -0.72
N GLY A 825 -22.34 2.99 0.31
CA GLY A 825 -23.37 4.03 0.39
C GLY A 825 -22.82 5.46 0.28
N THR A 826 -21.57 5.68 0.72
CA THR A 826 -20.88 6.96 0.51
C THR A 826 -20.49 7.22 -0.94
N ASP A 827 -20.21 6.19 -1.74
CA ASP A 827 -19.92 6.31 -3.18
C ASP A 827 -21.19 6.72 -3.93
N ILE A 828 -22.31 6.06 -3.61
CA ILE A 828 -23.65 6.40 -4.10
C ILE A 828 -23.94 7.88 -3.77
N PHE A 829 -23.82 8.28 -2.50
CA PHE A 829 -24.08 9.66 -2.06
C PHE A 829 -23.22 10.70 -2.81
N LYS A 830 -21.94 10.42 -3.07
CA LYS A 830 -21.05 11.30 -3.84
C LYS A 830 -21.51 11.46 -5.29
N ALA A 831 -21.87 10.37 -5.95
CA ALA A 831 -22.39 10.40 -7.31
C ALA A 831 -23.69 11.22 -7.41
N LEU A 832 -24.63 11.02 -6.48
CA LEU A 832 -25.88 11.78 -6.43
C LEU A 832 -25.62 13.28 -6.17
N CYS A 833 -24.69 13.62 -5.27
CA CYS A 833 -24.26 15.01 -5.06
C CYS A 833 -23.71 15.68 -6.33
N LEU A 834 -23.11 14.92 -7.26
CA LEU A 834 -22.63 15.41 -8.56
C LEU A 834 -23.71 15.37 -9.66
N GLY A 835 -24.98 15.18 -9.30
CA GLY A 835 -26.12 15.26 -10.23
C GLY A 835 -26.47 13.96 -10.94
N ALA A 836 -25.87 12.82 -10.58
CA ALA A 836 -26.37 11.54 -11.07
C ALA A 836 -27.78 11.27 -10.52
N LYS A 837 -28.68 10.77 -11.37
CA LYS A 837 -30.08 10.49 -11.03
C LYS A 837 -30.26 9.16 -10.28
N ALA A 838 -29.49 8.16 -10.70
CA ALA A 838 -29.32 6.86 -10.03
C ALA A 838 -27.97 6.24 -10.47
N VAL A 839 -27.47 5.27 -9.69
CA VAL A 839 -26.17 4.63 -9.95
C VAL A 839 -26.27 3.14 -10.28
N GLY A 840 -25.49 2.68 -11.25
CA GLY A 840 -25.47 1.30 -11.73
C GLY A 840 -24.41 0.45 -11.03
N ILE A 841 -24.79 -0.75 -10.60
CA ILE A 841 -23.89 -1.73 -9.99
C ILE A 841 -23.91 -3.00 -10.84
N GLY A 842 -22.73 -3.50 -11.23
CA GLY A 842 -22.59 -4.73 -12.02
C GLY A 842 -22.05 -5.90 -11.19
N ARG A 843 -20.72 -5.89 -10.95
CA ARG A 843 -20.01 -6.98 -10.25
C ARG A 843 -20.59 -7.30 -8.86
N GLY A 844 -21.00 -6.28 -8.11
CA GLY A 844 -21.59 -6.43 -6.77
C GLY A 844 -22.77 -7.41 -6.74
N PHE A 845 -23.81 -7.12 -7.53
CA PHE A 845 -24.99 -7.98 -7.63
C PHE A 845 -24.67 -9.36 -8.24
N LEU A 846 -23.72 -9.44 -9.18
CA LEU A 846 -23.26 -10.74 -9.69
C LEU A 846 -22.56 -11.60 -8.64
N PHE A 847 -21.84 -11.00 -7.70
CA PHE A 847 -21.21 -11.73 -6.59
C PHE A 847 -22.25 -12.11 -5.52
N ALA A 848 -23.17 -11.20 -5.21
CA ALA A 848 -24.30 -11.43 -4.32
C ALA A 848 -25.24 -12.55 -4.79
N LEU A 849 -25.42 -12.68 -6.10
CA LEU A 849 -26.17 -13.77 -6.75
C LEU A 849 -25.66 -15.18 -6.41
N GLY A 850 -24.46 -15.32 -5.84
CA GLY A 850 -23.98 -16.58 -5.27
C GLY A 850 -24.96 -17.20 -4.27
N TRP A 851 -25.74 -16.37 -3.55
CA TRP A 851 -26.78 -16.77 -2.59
C TRP A 851 -28.20 -16.63 -3.15
N GLY A 852 -28.38 -16.63 -4.48
CA GLY A 852 -29.69 -16.43 -5.10
C GLY A 852 -30.25 -15.02 -4.87
N HIS A 853 -31.57 -14.88 -4.85
CA HIS A 853 -32.22 -13.57 -4.64
C HIS A 853 -31.99 -13.00 -3.23
N GLU A 854 -31.91 -13.86 -2.21
CA GLU A 854 -31.65 -13.47 -0.81
C GLU A 854 -30.30 -12.73 -0.70
N GLY A 855 -29.26 -13.21 -1.40
CA GLY A 855 -27.97 -12.52 -1.49
C GLY A 855 -28.07 -11.13 -2.12
N VAL A 856 -28.82 -11.02 -3.22
CA VAL A 856 -29.04 -9.76 -3.96
C VAL A 856 -29.78 -8.74 -3.09
N GLU A 857 -30.79 -9.20 -2.35
CA GLU A 857 -31.53 -8.41 -1.36
C GLU A 857 -30.60 -7.90 -0.26
N LYS A 858 -29.86 -8.80 0.41
CA LYS A 858 -28.90 -8.43 1.47
C LYS A 858 -27.83 -7.44 0.99
N TYR A 859 -27.32 -7.62 -0.23
CA TYR A 859 -26.33 -6.70 -0.82
C TYR A 859 -26.92 -5.30 -1.05
N ALA A 860 -28.18 -5.22 -1.48
CA ALA A 860 -28.90 -3.95 -1.63
C ALA A 860 -29.26 -3.32 -0.27
N GLU A 861 -29.68 -4.11 0.72
CA GLU A 861 -29.93 -3.63 2.09
C GLU A 861 -28.69 -2.95 2.68
N ILE A 862 -27.52 -3.59 2.60
CA ILE A 862 -26.25 -3.00 3.08
C ILE A 862 -25.98 -1.64 2.43
N LEU A 863 -26.15 -1.54 1.11
CA LEU A 863 -25.95 -0.28 0.40
C LEU A 863 -26.98 0.78 0.76
N LYS A 864 -28.23 0.38 1.02
CA LYS A 864 -29.29 1.27 1.49
C LYS A 864 -28.98 1.76 2.91
N ASP A 865 -28.62 0.88 3.83
CA ASP A 865 -28.30 1.22 5.23
C ASP A 865 -27.07 2.14 5.31
N GLU A 866 -26.02 1.86 4.52
CA GLU A 866 -24.86 2.74 4.41
C GLU A 866 -25.23 4.11 3.80
N LEU A 867 -26.10 4.14 2.78
CA LEU A 867 -26.55 5.40 2.17
C LEU A 867 -27.40 6.21 3.15
N GLU A 868 -28.38 5.59 3.80
CA GLU A 868 -29.21 6.23 4.82
C GLU A 868 -28.35 6.77 5.97
N THR A 869 -27.39 5.99 6.46
CA THR A 869 -26.42 6.41 7.48
C THR A 869 -25.60 7.61 6.98
N THR A 870 -25.16 7.58 5.73
CA THR A 870 -24.45 8.70 5.10
C THR A 870 -25.32 9.95 5.02
N MET A 871 -26.58 9.82 4.58
CA MET A 871 -27.54 10.94 4.53
C MET A 871 -27.74 11.56 5.92
N ARG A 872 -27.98 10.74 6.96
CA ARG A 872 -28.11 11.21 8.34
C ARG A 872 -26.86 11.97 8.79
N MET A 873 -25.67 11.41 8.61
CA MET A 873 -24.40 12.05 8.99
C MET A 873 -24.09 13.32 8.17
N MET A 874 -24.57 13.40 6.93
CA MET A 874 -24.44 14.58 6.08
C MET A 874 -25.45 15.68 6.40
N GLY A 875 -26.44 15.41 7.26
CA GLY A 875 -27.49 16.37 7.57
C GLY A 875 -28.55 16.45 6.46
N VAL A 876 -28.86 15.32 5.83
CA VAL A 876 -29.78 15.18 4.69
C VAL A 876 -30.91 14.22 5.07
N THR A 877 -32.15 14.61 4.76
CA THR A 877 -33.36 13.80 5.01
C THR A 877 -34.05 13.30 3.74
N ASP A 878 -33.73 13.88 2.58
CA ASP A 878 -34.34 13.54 1.30
C ASP A 878 -33.33 13.74 0.17
N LEU A 879 -33.33 12.87 -0.84
CA LEU A 879 -32.37 12.94 -1.94
C LEU A 879 -32.44 14.24 -2.74
N SER A 880 -33.57 14.96 -2.75
CA SER A 880 -33.67 16.29 -3.37
C SER A 880 -32.77 17.36 -2.74
N GLN A 881 -32.21 17.09 -1.56
CA GLN A 881 -31.32 18.01 -0.84
C GLN A 881 -29.83 17.84 -1.19
N VAL A 882 -29.44 16.79 -1.92
CA VAL A 882 -28.03 16.56 -2.27
C VAL A 882 -27.57 17.54 -3.35
N HIS A 883 -26.35 18.07 -3.22
CA HIS A 883 -25.81 19.03 -4.20
C HIS A 883 -24.26 19.04 -4.15
N PRO A 884 -23.56 19.51 -5.21
CA PRO A 884 -22.10 19.40 -5.31
C PRO A 884 -21.34 20.08 -4.15
N GLY A 885 -21.93 21.12 -3.57
CA GLY A 885 -21.38 21.83 -2.41
C GLY A 885 -21.24 21.00 -1.12
N MET A 886 -21.86 19.82 -1.06
CA MET A 886 -21.66 18.82 0.01
C MET A 886 -20.35 18.04 -0.13
N LEU A 887 -19.59 18.26 -1.20
CA LEU A 887 -18.33 17.57 -1.49
C LEU A 887 -17.13 18.52 -1.41
N ASN A 888 -15.96 17.94 -1.17
CA ASN A 888 -14.65 18.57 -1.33
C ASN A 888 -13.88 17.81 -2.41
N THR A 889 -13.87 18.36 -3.63
CA THR A 889 -13.27 17.77 -4.83
C THR A 889 -11.83 18.24 -5.09
N LYS A 890 -11.26 19.09 -4.22
CA LYS A 890 -9.95 19.74 -4.42
C LYS A 890 -8.77 18.78 -4.68
N ALA A 891 -8.86 17.54 -4.21
CA ALA A 891 -7.85 16.52 -4.49
C ALA A 891 -7.86 16.07 -5.97
N VAL A 892 -8.99 16.19 -6.67
CA VAL A 892 -9.21 15.70 -8.04
C VAL A 892 -9.54 16.80 -9.06
N ASP A 893 -9.90 18.02 -8.65
CA ASP A 893 -10.28 19.12 -9.56
C ASP A 893 -9.22 19.37 -10.67
N HIS A 894 -7.94 19.23 -10.34
CA HIS A 894 -6.82 19.42 -11.25
C HIS A 894 -6.64 18.29 -12.30
N LEU A 895 -7.37 17.18 -12.14
CA LEU A 895 -7.41 16.05 -13.08
C LEU A 895 -8.51 16.23 -14.13
N ILE A 896 -9.42 17.20 -13.95
CA ILE A 896 -10.57 17.40 -14.83
C ILE A 896 -10.15 18.30 -16.00
N PRO A 897 -10.26 17.83 -17.27
CA PRO A 897 -9.84 18.61 -18.43
C PRO A 897 -10.62 19.92 -18.55
N ASP A 898 -10.02 20.93 -19.19
CA ASP A 898 -10.72 22.15 -19.58
C ASP A 898 -11.63 21.88 -20.78
N ALA A 899 -12.58 22.79 -21.04
CA ALA A 899 -13.57 22.60 -22.10
C ALA A 899 -12.94 22.69 -23.51
N GLY A 900 -13.00 21.61 -24.28
CA GLY A 900 -12.59 21.53 -25.68
C GLY A 900 -11.93 20.20 -26.05
N GLU A 901 -11.67 19.99 -27.35
CA GLU A 901 -10.88 18.86 -27.85
C GLU A 901 -9.37 19.15 -27.88
N ASP A 902 -8.97 20.42 -27.91
CA ASP A 902 -7.58 20.84 -28.02
C ASP A 902 -6.80 20.67 -26.72
N HIS A 903 -5.60 20.09 -26.80
CA HIS A 903 -4.70 19.99 -25.67
C HIS A 903 -4.11 21.38 -25.33
N PRO A 904 -4.12 21.84 -24.05
CA PRO A 904 -3.85 23.24 -23.67
C PRO A 904 -2.50 23.83 -24.14
N TYR A 905 -1.46 23.01 -24.31
CA TYR A 905 -0.14 23.44 -24.79
C TYR A 905 0.45 22.56 -25.92
N ALA A 906 -0.06 21.35 -26.15
CA ALA A 906 0.53 20.41 -27.10
C ALA A 906 -0.11 20.60 -28.48
N LYS A 907 0.63 21.21 -29.41
CA LYS A 907 0.16 21.44 -30.79
C LYS A 907 0.50 20.26 -31.69
N TRP A 908 -0.52 19.57 -32.18
CA TRP A 908 -0.37 18.48 -33.16
C TRP A 908 0.26 19.01 -34.47
N ARG A 909 1.43 18.49 -34.83
CA ARG A 909 2.19 18.87 -36.04
C ARG A 909 2.82 17.65 -36.72
N PRO A 910 2.04 16.65 -37.15
CA PRO A 910 2.57 15.47 -37.81
C PRO A 910 3.20 15.87 -39.15
N LYS A 911 4.49 15.55 -39.32
CA LYS A 911 5.20 15.68 -40.62
C LYS A 911 5.15 14.39 -41.47
N ALA A 912 4.54 13.33 -40.94
CA ALA A 912 4.35 12.05 -41.58
C ALA A 912 3.01 11.44 -41.12
N ARG A 913 2.54 10.39 -41.79
CA ARG A 913 1.53 9.50 -41.22
C ARG A 913 2.15 8.79 -40.01
N ILE A 914 1.62 9.09 -38.83
CA ILE A 914 1.82 8.35 -37.58
C ILE A 914 0.67 7.33 -37.50
#